data_AF-A0A8X9A272-F1
#
_entry.id   AF-A0A8X9A272-F1
#
_cell.length_a   1.000
_cell.length_b   1.000
_cell.length_c   1.000
_cell.angle_alpha   90.00
_cell.angle_beta   90.00
_cell.angle_gamma   90.00
#
_symmetry.space_group_name_H-M   'P 1'
#
loop_
_entity.id
_entity.type
_entity.pdbx_description
1 polymer ?
#
loop_
_entity_poly.entity_id
_entity_poly.type
_entity_poly.pdbx_seq_one_letter_code
_entity_poly.pdbx_strand_id
1 'polypeptide(L)'
;MASLLSFSPLKSAKACAATTTESLDQKFGRKGIKFSESGTVELSVRNGSSVKLEIANGHITSYKPKVYWKDDGYEEVLHTLPPSSSSSSSRGGIALVVDDLSSPPNPKATTTAAEWTVMDADSDSIDAVQVELGCVRGCLDIRYVVSLYPLSMAAAVIVKNTGGKPVDLATAILSHLKVKKRGGSGVQGLKGFSYCTHPPLSSPFQILSPFEATKTEDPGFFSFGWEPENKPGVWSVQDAPITVLRHKLSRVYAAPPPQRSDPFHTTAPSKYETIDQGRELFFRVIRMGFEEIYLSSPGSFADKYGNGYFICTGPASMLVPVTVNPGKEWRGAQIENGNINALLRIGDDCVVKMELGNGTAAKVMLPTGLVTSYKPQMWHGGTMELLQTSVSQSENGAALIRGGLSLALACQNDAGFSWSPHAWDLHQVTGTPQESIRVSIVASSSHFLLTCLIHSTAYIIYMQVELSSTSEQGNVGIMHIITLEQDSFNSEIVVSNSSTSTIRLAGSTLCHLAVSTPDAAYAIGLQGSDYFDMPPFQGNFSIVPPTIKKSPNKFWPFNKLFPKGEENINRQAETGEEDDDCKHLAETLSRIYTSTPRSLTIMDRGRRNSVTLRRQGFKEVYILSPGSEHEWYSKYSHICIGHAAQLEPVIIDSQSEWSGGVQLFNPNY
;
A
#
# COMPACT_ATOMS: atom_id res chain seq x y z
N MET A 1 -1.45 -62.07 2.56
CA MET A 1 -1.11 -61.71 1.17
C MET A 1 0.09 -60.81 1.21
N ALA A 2 1.23 -61.38 0.81
CA ALA A 2 2.53 -60.75 0.76
C ALA A 2 2.84 -60.33 -0.69
N SER A 3 3.53 -59.21 -0.84
CA SER A 3 4.34 -58.83 -2.01
C SER A 3 5.25 -57.72 -1.50
N LEU A 4 6.47 -58.00 -1.00
CA LEU A 4 7.71 -58.34 -1.72
C LEU A 4 7.99 -57.41 -2.90
N LEU A 5 8.73 -56.33 -2.61
CA LEU A 5 9.78 -55.85 -3.51
C LEU A 5 11.06 -55.59 -2.72
N SER A 6 12.15 -56.06 -3.31
CA SER A 6 13.44 -56.43 -2.75
C SER A 6 14.40 -55.27 -2.57
N PHE A 7 15.11 -55.27 -1.44
CA PHE A 7 16.37 -54.54 -1.26
C PHE A 7 17.43 -55.08 -2.21
N SER A 8 18.05 -54.20 -2.99
CA SER A 8 19.28 -54.50 -3.75
C SER A 8 20.49 -53.88 -3.03
N PRO A 9 21.62 -54.59 -2.92
CA PRO A 9 22.79 -54.13 -2.17
C PRO A 9 23.61 -53.09 -2.94
N LEU A 10 24.34 -52.26 -2.19
CA LEU A 10 25.33 -51.30 -2.70
C LEU A 10 26.26 -51.95 -3.74
N LYS A 11 26.30 -51.38 -4.94
CA LYS A 11 27.41 -51.60 -5.87
C LYS A 11 28.48 -50.53 -5.62
N SER A 12 29.66 -50.97 -5.21
CA SER A 12 30.86 -50.14 -5.30
C SER A 12 31.20 -49.95 -6.78
N ALA A 13 31.34 -48.70 -7.21
CA ALA A 13 31.87 -48.34 -8.51
C ALA A 13 33.22 -47.66 -8.31
N LYS A 14 34.21 -48.25 -8.99
CA LYS A 14 35.62 -47.87 -9.11
C LYS A 14 35.87 -46.37 -9.22
N ALA A 15 36.96 -45.94 -8.59
CA ALA A 15 37.66 -44.72 -8.93
C ALA A 15 37.99 -44.68 -10.44
N CYS A 16 37.52 -43.63 -11.11
CA CYS A 16 38.06 -43.19 -12.39
C CYS A 16 38.21 -41.67 -12.32
N ALA A 17 39.46 -41.22 -12.24
CA ALA A 17 39.81 -39.82 -12.37
C ALA A 17 39.60 -39.38 -13.83
N ALA A 18 38.76 -38.38 -14.05
CA ALA A 18 38.86 -37.37 -15.11
C ALA A 18 37.90 -36.23 -14.79
N THR A 19 38.48 -35.11 -14.35
CA THR A 19 37.87 -33.81 -14.15
C THR A 19 37.06 -33.34 -15.36
N THR A 20 35.77 -33.09 -15.17
CA THR A 20 35.01 -32.10 -15.93
C THR A 20 34.36 -31.19 -14.90
N THR A 21 34.80 -29.94 -14.84
CA THR A 21 34.20 -28.91 -13.98
C THR A 21 32.82 -28.60 -14.56
N GLU A 22 31.75 -29.18 -14.01
CA GLU A 22 30.38 -28.84 -14.41
C GLU A 22 30.15 -27.34 -14.19
N SER A 23 29.55 -26.65 -15.17
CA SER A 23 29.25 -25.22 -15.03
C SER A 23 28.07 -25.01 -14.06
N LEU A 24 28.02 -23.86 -13.38
CA LEU A 24 26.91 -23.53 -12.48
C LEU A 24 25.55 -23.59 -13.18
N ASP A 25 25.49 -23.20 -14.45
CA ASP A 25 24.27 -23.27 -15.25
C ASP A 25 23.82 -24.70 -15.55
N GLN A 26 24.76 -25.63 -15.76
CA GLN A 26 24.43 -27.06 -15.92
C GLN A 26 23.85 -27.65 -14.64
N LYS A 27 24.37 -27.23 -13.48
CA LYS A 27 23.96 -27.79 -12.18
C LYS A 27 22.65 -27.17 -11.66
N PHE A 28 22.54 -25.84 -11.70
CA PHE A 28 21.47 -25.08 -11.06
C PHE A 28 20.59 -24.30 -12.04
N GLY A 29 20.91 -24.26 -13.33
CA GLY A 29 20.09 -23.60 -14.34
C GLY A 29 18.68 -24.17 -14.38
N ARG A 30 17.68 -23.29 -14.40
CA ARG A 30 16.25 -23.63 -14.46
C ARG A 30 15.53 -22.66 -15.40
N LYS A 31 14.29 -22.94 -15.75
CA LYS A 31 13.50 -22.00 -16.57
C LYS A 31 13.37 -20.67 -15.82
N GLY A 32 13.84 -19.58 -16.40
CA GLY A 32 13.85 -18.26 -15.74
C GLY A 32 15.06 -17.99 -14.84
N ILE A 33 15.97 -18.94 -14.64
CA ILE A 33 17.22 -18.77 -13.86
C ILE A 33 18.40 -19.12 -14.76
N LYS A 34 19.28 -18.13 -15.02
CA LYS A 34 20.45 -18.31 -15.88
C LYS A 34 21.72 -17.89 -15.15
N PHE A 35 22.72 -18.76 -15.16
CA PHE A 35 24.03 -18.48 -14.58
C PHE A 35 25.02 -18.11 -15.68
N SER A 36 25.79 -17.05 -15.47
CA SER A 36 26.86 -16.63 -16.37
C SER A 36 28.20 -17.18 -15.92
N GLU A 37 29.13 -17.36 -16.87
CA GLU A 37 30.52 -17.72 -16.59
C GLU A 37 31.26 -16.65 -15.78
N SER A 38 30.76 -15.40 -15.81
CA SER A 38 31.26 -14.28 -14.99
C SER A 38 30.85 -14.35 -13.52
N GLY A 39 30.13 -15.39 -13.07
CA GLY A 39 29.72 -15.54 -11.66
C GLY A 39 28.51 -14.67 -11.28
N THR A 40 27.64 -14.36 -12.25
CA THR A 40 26.38 -13.66 -12.01
C THR A 40 25.19 -14.56 -12.33
N VAL A 41 24.07 -14.34 -11.65
CA VAL A 41 22.80 -15.03 -11.92
C VAL A 41 21.73 -14.01 -12.31
N GLU A 42 20.98 -14.33 -13.36
CA GLU A 42 19.83 -13.57 -13.83
C GLU A 42 18.55 -14.37 -13.58
N LEU A 43 17.66 -13.79 -12.78
CA LEU A 43 16.33 -14.30 -12.49
C LEU A 43 15.32 -13.56 -13.37
N SER A 44 14.37 -14.28 -13.96
CA SER A 44 13.33 -13.75 -14.83
C SER A 44 12.03 -14.55 -14.68
N VAL A 45 10.92 -13.84 -14.61
CA VAL A 45 9.57 -14.40 -14.48
C VAL A 45 8.73 -14.15 -15.73
N ARG A 46 7.57 -14.82 -15.84
CA ARG A 46 6.70 -14.82 -17.03
C ARG A 46 6.27 -13.43 -17.48
N ASN A 47 6.04 -12.52 -16.54
CA ASN A 47 5.64 -11.17 -16.87
C ASN A 47 6.80 -10.30 -17.39
N GLY A 48 8.03 -10.84 -17.46
CA GLY A 48 9.24 -10.17 -17.95
C GLY A 48 10.05 -9.42 -16.88
N SER A 49 9.59 -9.37 -15.63
CA SER A 49 10.38 -8.79 -14.54
C SER A 49 11.67 -9.58 -14.36
N SER A 50 12.76 -8.87 -14.03
CA SER A 50 14.08 -9.49 -13.92
C SER A 50 14.92 -8.93 -12.78
N VAL A 51 15.78 -9.78 -12.20
CA VAL A 51 16.76 -9.42 -11.16
C VAL A 51 18.13 -9.96 -11.56
N LYS A 52 19.19 -9.18 -11.31
CA LYS A 52 20.58 -9.63 -11.48
C LYS A 52 21.32 -9.60 -10.14
N LEU A 53 22.00 -10.70 -9.85
CA LEU A 53 22.72 -10.94 -8.61
C LEU A 53 24.16 -11.36 -8.93
N GLU A 54 25.12 -10.70 -8.30
CA GLU A 54 26.53 -11.08 -8.31
C GLU A 54 26.77 -12.11 -7.19
N ILE A 55 27.20 -13.32 -7.57
CA ILE A 55 27.29 -14.44 -6.62
C ILE A 55 28.45 -14.20 -5.67
N ALA A 56 29.62 -13.79 -6.17
CA ALA A 56 30.86 -13.67 -5.41
C ALA A 56 30.77 -12.83 -4.12
N ASN A 57 29.77 -11.98 -3.98
CA ASN A 57 29.57 -11.08 -2.85
C ASN A 57 28.10 -11.04 -2.37
N GLY A 58 27.20 -11.81 -2.99
CA GLY A 58 25.77 -11.87 -2.65
C GLY A 58 25.03 -10.56 -2.93
N HIS A 59 25.47 -9.80 -3.94
CA HIS A 59 25.01 -8.43 -4.19
C HIS A 59 24.00 -8.34 -5.35
N ILE A 60 22.81 -7.83 -5.07
CA ILE A 60 21.80 -7.61 -6.11
C ILE A 60 22.10 -6.26 -6.77
N THR A 61 22.43 -6.30 -8.07
CA THR A 61 22.93 -5.14 -8.81
C THR A 61 21.86 -4.49 -9.70
N SER A 62 20.80 -5.22 -10.06
CA SER A 62 19.73 -4.74 -10.92
C SER A 62 18.40 -5.38 -10.54
N TYR A 63 17.35 -4.56 -10.54
CA TYR A 63 15.97 -5.02 -10.44
C TYR A 63 15.12 -4.21 -11.40
N LYS A 64 14.44 -4.92 -12.30
CA LYS A 64 13.56 -4.35 -13.33
C LYS A 64 12.18 -5.00 -13.20
N PRO A 65 11.31 -4.49 -12.32
CA PRO A 65 9.93 -4.91 -12.27
C PRO A 65 9.16 -4.44 -13.51
N LYS A 66 8.09 -5.16 -13.85
CA LYS A 66 7.13 -4.70 -14.86
C LYS A 66 6.38 -3.47 -14.38
N VAL A 67 6.32 -2.45 -15.24
CA VAL A 67 5.69 -1.15 -15.04
C VAL A 67 4.48 -1.07 -15.98
N TYR A 68 3.28 -1.35 -15.45
CA TYR A 68 2.09 -1.70 -16.24
C TYR A 68 1.50 -0.58 -17.13
N TRP A 69 1.95 0.68 -17.04
CA TRP A 69 1.41 1.80 -17.83
C TRP A 69 2.36 2.35 -18.91
N LYS A 70 3.54 1.74 -19.12
CA LYS A 70 4.42 2.05 -20.26
C LYS A 70 4.41 0.88 -21.24
N ASP A 71 4.33 1.18 -22.54
CA ASP A 71 4.21 0.17 -23.61
C ASP A 71 5.39 -0.84 -23.62
N ASP A 72 6.59 -0.41 -23.22
CA ASP A 72 7.81 -1.26 -23.09
C ASP A 72 8.22 -1.49 -21.62
N GLY A 73 7.26 -1.45 -20.69
CA GLY A 73 7.44 -1.13 -19.27
C GLY A 73 8.30 -2.07 -18.40
N TYR A 74 9.62 -1.97 -18.50
CA TYR A 74 10.55 -2.41 -17.46
C TYR A 74 11.54 -1.29 -17.16
N GLU A 75 11.58 -0.81 -15.92
CA GLU A 75 12.45 0.30 -15.54
C GLU A 75 13.42 -0.14 -14.43
N GLU A 76 14.69 0.24 -14.55
CA GLU A 76 15.67 -0.04 -13.51
C GLU A 76 15.34 0.75 -12.24
N VAL A 77 15.12 0.04 -11.13
CA VAL A 77 14.73 0.66 -9.86
C VAL A 77 15.89 0.81 -8.90
N LEU A 78 16.96 0.04 -9.08
CA LEU A 78 18.13 0.13 -8.23
C LEU A 78 19.12 1.15 -8.78
N HIS A 79 19.80 1.84 -7.87
CA HIS A 79 20.94 2.68 -8.17
C HIS A 79 22.21 1.93 -7.81
N THR A 80 22.94 1.50 -8.84
CA THR A 80 24.17 0.71 -8.71
C THR A 80 25.29 1.41 -9.48
N LEU A 81 26.43 1.59 -8.81
CA LEU A 81 27.64 2.17 -9.36
C LEU A 81 28.61 1.04 -9.71
N PRO A 82 29.26 1.11 -10.89
CA PRO A 82 30.27 0.14 -11.27
C PRO A 82 31.48 0.20 -10.32
N PRO A 83 32.32 -0.85 -10.31
CA PRO A 83 33.59 -0.84 -9.62
C PRO A 83 34.43 0.39 -10.00
N SER A 84 35.18 0.93 -9.05
CA SER A 84 35.99 2.15 -9.23
C SER A 84 37.43 1.90 -8.82
N SER A 85 38.35 2.80 -9.16
CA SER A 85 39.77 2.66 -8.79
C SER A 85 40.02 2.51 -7.28
N SER A 86 39.07 2.92 -6.45
CA SER A 86 39.09 2.80 -4.99
C SER A 86 38.27 1.63 -4.42
N SER A 87 37.50 0.91 -5.24
CA SER A 87 36.65 -0.21 -4.80
C SER A 87 36.58 -1.30 -5.86
N SER A 88 37.04 -2.50 -5.51
CA SER A 88 37.04 -3.69 -6.39
C SER A 88 35.65 -4.24 -6.69
N SER A 89 34.65 -3.95 -5.83
CA SER A 89 33.25 -4.36 -6.01
C SER A 89 32.36 -3.20 -6.47
N SER A 90 31.23 -3.54 -7.08
CA SER A 90 30.17 -2.58 -7.36
C SER A 90 29.54 -2.06 -6.05
N ARG A 91 28.96 -0.85 -6.09
CA ARG A 91 28.35 -0.17 -4.92
C ARG A 91 26.89 0.14 -5.22
N GLY A 92 26.06 0.28 -4.20
CA GLY A 92 24.63 0.50 -4.36
C GLY A 92 23.82 -0.80 -4.40
N GLY A 93 22.77 -0.87 -5.23
CA GLY A 93 21.93 -2.06 -5.34
C GLY A 93 21.24 -2.45 -4.02
N ILE A 94 20.95 -3.75 -3.86
CA ILE A 94 20.50 -4.33 -2.58
C ILE A 94 21.61 -5.21 -2.03
N ALA A 95 22.07 -4.88 -0.83
CA ALA A 95 23.20 -5.54 -0.20
C ALA A 95 22.83 -6.08 1.19
N LEU A 96 23.22 -7.32 1.45
CA LEU A 96 23.20 -7.93 2.78
C LEU A 96 24.50 -7.61 3.51
N VAL A 97 24.37 -7.01 4.69
CA VAL A 97 25.47 -6.74 5.62
C VAL A 97 25.28 -7.62 6.86
N VAL A 98 26.31 -8.37 7.22
CA VAL A 98 26.35 -9.23 8.42
C VAL A 98 27.74 -9.09 9.04
N ASP A 99 27.84 -8.35 10.13
CA ASP A 99 29.07 -8.10 10.87
C ASP A 99 28.99 -8.77 12.25
N ASP A 100 30.02 -9.55 12.56
CA ASP A 100 30.20 -10.21 13.86
C ASP A 100 30.92 -9.25 14.82
N LEU A 101 30.18 -8.75 15.81
CA LEU A 101 30.68 -7.81 16.81
C LEU A 101 31.45 -8.50 17.96
N SER A 102 31.46 -9.83 18.02
CA SER A 102 32.14 -10.59 19.06
C SER A 102 33.66 -10.74 18.84
N SER A 103 34.15 -10.37 17.65
CA SER A 103 35.57 -10.34 17.29
C SER A 103 36.15 -8.91 17.34
N PRO A 104 37.40 -8.69 17.80
CA PRO A 104 37.96 -7.35 17.91
C PRO A 104 38.04 -6.67 16.53
N PRO A 105 37.71 -5.37 16.42
CA PRO A 105 37.77 -4.64 15.15
C PRO A 105 39.21 -4.61 14.65
N ASN A 106 39.48 -5.27 13.54
CA ASN A 106 40.80 -5.28 12.92
C ASN A 106 40.85 -4.19 11.83
N PRO A 107 41.54 -3.05 12.04
CA PRO A 107 41.52 -1.90 11.12
C PRO A 107 42.24 -2.17 9.79
N LYS A 108 42.87 -3.34 9.61
CA LYS A 108 43.43 -3.84 8.35
C LYS A 108 42.59 -4.95 7.69
N ALA A 109 41.51 -5.40 8.31
CA ALA A 109 40.55 -6.26 7.66
C ALA A 109 39.64 -5.38 6.80
N THR A 110 40.06 -5.11 5.56
CA THR A 110 39.09 -5.02 4.47
C THR A 110 38.24 -6.28 4.60
N THR A 111 36.94 -6.14 4.91
CA THR A 111 36.01 -7.26 5.01
C THR A 111 36.25 -8.14 3.80
N THR A 112 36.93 -9.28 3.96
CA THR A 112 37.22 -10.18 2.85
C THR A 112 35.85 -10.52 2.27
N ALA A 113 35.64 -10.19 1.00
CA ALA A 113 34.38 -10.44 0.32
C ALA A 113 33.95 -11.88 0.66
N ALA A 114 32.74 -12.04 1.20
CA ALA A 114 32.23 -13.37 1.50
C ALA A 114 32.21 -14.16 0.20
N GLU A 115 32.97 -15.23 0.12
CA GLU A 115 32.85 -16.17 -0.99
C GLU A 115 31.53 -16.92 -0.81
N TRP A 116 30.48 -16.44 -1.49
CA TRP A 116 29.20 -17.13 -1.50
C TRP A 116 29.21 -18.23 -2.55
N THR A 117 28.48 -19.30 -2.26
CA THR A 117 28.29 -20.42 -3.17
C THR A 117 26.82 -20.66 -3.40
N VAL A 118 26.45 -21.09 -4.61
CA VAL A 118 25.06 -21.46 -4.92
C VAL A 118 24.76 -22.80 -4.26
N MET A 119 23.78 -22.80 -3.36
CA MET A 119 23.32 -23.99 -2.65
C MET A 119 22.19 -24.67 -3.40
N ASP A 120 21.23 -23.87 -3.89
CA ASP A 120 20.08 -24.37 -4.63
C ASP A 120 19.43 -23.31 -5.54
N ALA A 121 18.60 -23.74 -6.48
CA ALA A 121 17.80 -22.90 -7.37
C ALA A 121 16.48 -23.59 -7.75
N ASP A 122 15.37 -22.88 -7.58
CA ASP A 122 14.02 -23.39 -7.84
C ASP A 122 13.23 -22.47 -8.78
N SER A 123 12.36 -23.07 -9.60
CA SER A 123 11.51 -22.35 -10.56
C SER A 123 10.14 -23.01 -10.62
N ASP A 124 9.13 -22.31 -10.13
CA ASP A 124 7.74 -22.68 -10.31
C ASP A 124 7.22 -22.10 -11.61
N SER A 125 7.42 -22.83 -12.70
CA SER A 125 6.81 -22.54 -14.00
C SER A 125 7.01 -21.10 -14.50
N ILE A 126 8.11 -20.44 -14.12
CA ILE A 126 8.40 -19.00 -14.30
C ILE A 126 7.40 -18.01 -13.68
N ASP A 127 6.48 -18.47 -12.83
CA ASP A 127 5.61 -17.61 -12.04
C ASP A 127 6.31 -17.17 -10.74
N ALA A 128 7.19 -18.00 -10.19
CA ALA A 128 8.14 -17.63 -9.15
C ALA A 128 9.50 -18.31 -9.38
N VAL A 129 10.59 -17.59 -9.18
CA VAL A 129 11.95 -18.13 -9.29
C VAL A 129 12.78 -17.73 -8.08
N GLN A 130 13.66 -18.62 -7.63
CA GLN A 130 14.44 -18.42 -6.43
C GLN A 130 15.85 -19.00 -6.56
N VAL A 131 16.82 -18.34 -5.92
CA VAL A 131 18.17 -18.86 -5.73
C VAL A 131 18.58 -18.76 -4.26
N GLU A 132 19.23 -19.81 -3.75
CA GLU A 132 19.79 -19.87 -2.39
C GLU A 132 21.31 -19.83 -2.46
N LEU A 133 21.90 -18.85 -1.79
CA LEU A 133 23.34 -18.72 -1.61
C LEU A 133 23.73 -19.09 -0.18
N GLY A 134 24.87 -19.76 -0.03
CA GLY A 134 25.45 -20.14 1.25
C GLY A 134 26.82 -19.53 1.46
N CYS A 135 27.10 -19.07 2.67
CA CYS A 135 28.39 -18.56 3.09
C CYS A 135 28.67 -18.98 4.54
N VAL A 136 29.87 -19.51 4.80
CA VAL A 136 30.33 -19.82 6.15
C VAL A 136 31.35 -18.77 6.58
N ARG A 137 31.06 -18.04 7.66
CA ARG A 137 31.95 -17.04 8.26
C ARG A 137 32.27 -17.40 9.70
N GLY A 138 33.46 -17.93 9.93
CA GLY A 138 33.87 -18.37 11.27
C GLY A 138 32.94 -19.47 11.80
N CYS A 139 32.11 -19.14 12.80
CA CYS A 139 31.13 -20.05 13.38
C CYS A 139 29.68 -19.80 12.92
N LEU A 140 29.49 -18.95 11.93
CA LEU A 140 28.19 -18.60 11.37
C LEU A 140 28.01 -19.30 10.03
N ASP A 141 26.94 -20.07 9.92
CA ASP A 141 26.41 -20.60 8.67
C ASP A 141 25.30 -19.65 8.19
N ILE A 142 25.55 -18.93 7.10
CA ILE A 142 24.68 -17.88 6.58
C ILE A 142 24.09 -18.35 5.27
N ARG A 143 22.76 -18.33 5.17
CA ARG A 143 22.03 -18.55 3.93
C ARG A 143 21.33 -17.29 3.49
N TYR A 144 21.44 -16.96 2.22
CA TYR A 144 20.82 -15.81 1.60
C TYR A 144 19.96 -16.26 0.42
N VAL A 145 18.66 -16.01 0.54
CA VAL A 145 17.66 -16.46 -0.43
C VAL A 145 17.13 -15.23 -1.16
N VAL A 146 17.23 -15.25 -2.49
CA VAL A 146 16.68 -14.19 -3.36
C VAL A 146 15.58 -14.80 -4.22
N SER A 147 14.38 -14.25 -4.10
CA SER A 147 13.18 -14.74 -4.78
C SER A 147 12.56 -13.63 -5.61
N LEU A 148 12.16 -13.95 -6.83
CA LEU A 148 11.49 -13.04 -7.74
C LEU A 148 10.10 -13.57 -8.09
N TYR A 149 9.11 -12.70 -7.93
CA TYR A 149 7.70 -12.90 -8.27
C TYR A 149 7.29 -11.87 -9.34
N PRO A 150 6.09 -11.97 -9.94
CA PRO A 150 5.67 -11.05 -10.99
C PRO A 150 5.58 -9.60 -10.50
N LEU A 151 5.19 -9.36 -9.25
CA LEU A 151 4.97 -8.01 -8.70
C LEU A 151 5.98 -7.61 -7.61
N SER A 152 6.81 -8.53 -7.15
CA SER A 152 7.68 -8.29 -5.99
C SER A 152 8.96 -9.10 -6.03
N MET A 153 9.96 -8.63 -5.31
CA MET A 153 11.19 -9.36 -5.02
C MET A 153 11.39 -9.45 -3.51
N ALA A 154 11.93 -10.57 -3.06
CA ALA A 154 12.25 -10.80 -1.65
C ALA A 154 13.71 -11.18 -1.49
N ALA A 155 14.33 -10.64 -0.45
CA ALA A 155 15.67 -10.98 0.00
C ALA A 155 15.57 -11.43 1.46
N ALA A 156 15.89 -12.69 1.74
CA ALA A 156 15.84 -13.27 3.07
C ALA A 156 17.19 -13.83 3.49
N VAL A 157 17.51 -13.68 4.77
CA VAL A 157 18.74 -14.15 5.38
C VAL A 157 18.41 -15.08 6.55
N ILE A 158 19.15 -16.17 6.65
CA ILE A 158 19.12 -17.08 7.78
C ILE A 158 20.55 -17.19 8.29
N VAL A 159 20.75 -16.90 9.57
CA VAL A 159 22.06 -17.01 10.22
C VAL A 159 21.96 -18.05 11.33
N LYS A 160 22.73 -19.12 11.20
CA LYS A 160 22.82 -20.18 12.19
C LYS A 160 24.18 -20.16 12.87
N ASN A 161 24.17 -20.13 14.20
CA ASN A 161 25.40 -20.22 14.98
C ASN A 161 25.76 -21.70 15.22
N THR A 162 26.82 -22.17 14.57
CA THR A 162 27.37 -23.52 14.74
C THR A 162 28.49 -23.58 15.78
N GLY A 163 28.83 -22.45 16.39
CA GLY A 163 29.84 -22.33 17.44
C GLY A 163 29.33 -22.69 18.83
N GLY A 164 30.25 -22.68 19.80
CA GLY A 164 29.97 -22.98 21.21
C GLY A 164 29.64 -21.76 22.09
N LYS A 165 29.63 -20.54 21.53
CA LYS A 165 29.36 -19.29 22.28
C LYS A 165 28.31 -18.44 21.54
N PRO A 166 27.50 -17.64 22.24
CA PRO A 166 26.61 -16.65 21.61
C PRO A 166 27.41 -15.66 20.76
N VAL A 167 26.82 -15.23 19.65
CA VAL A 167 27.41 -14.25 18.73
C VAL A 167 26.46 -13.08 18.58
N ASP A 168 26.98 -11.86 18.73
CA ASP A 168 26.22 -10.63 18.53
C ASP A 168 26.46 -10.10 17.11
N LEU A 169 25.37 -9.91 16.38
CA LEU A 169 25.38 -9.56 14.96
C LEU A 169 24.82 -8.15 14.74
N ALA A 170 25.59 -7.32 14.05
CA ALA A 170 25.05 -6.16 13.36
C ALA A 170 24.69 -6.57 11.93
N THR A 171 23.43 -6.44 11.54
CA THR A 171 22.97 -6.89 10.23
C THR A 171 21.96 -5.95 9.61
N ALA A 172 22.00 -5.81 8.29
CA ALA A 172 21.04 -5.02 7.54
C ALA A 172 20.89 -5.55 6.12
N ILE A 173 19.71 -5.35 5.54
CA ILE A 173 19.49 -5.47 4.09
C ILE A 173 19.24 -4.04 3.62
N LEU A 174 20.19 -3.45 2.89
CA LEU A 174 20.12 -2.05 2.49
C LEU A 174 19.94 -1.91 0.99
N SER A 175 18.95 -1.10 0.61
CA SER A 175 18.48 -0.97 -0.77
C SER A 175 18.69 0.47 -1.25
N HIS A 176 19.51 0.62 -2.28
CA HIS A 176 19.77 1.90 -2.92
C HIS A 176 18.80 2.08 -4.09
N LEU A 177 17.72 2.81 -3.86
CA LEU A 177 16.65 3.02 -4.83
C LEU A 177 16.94 4.25 -5.69
N LYS A 178 16.78 4.10 -7.00
CA LYS A 178 16.96 5.17 -7.99
C LYS A 178 15.72 6.05 -8.08
N VAL A 179 15.93 7.36 -7.91
CA VAL A 179 14.86 8.37 -7.88
C VAL A 179 15.11 9.42 -8.96
N LYS A 180 14.05 9.90 -9.63
CA LYS A 180 14.19 10.88 -10.72
C LYS A 180 14.69 12.24 -10.26
N LYS A 181 14.12 12.74 -9.16
CA LYS A 181 14.30 14.11 -8.68
C LYS A 181 14.30 14.14 -7.16
N ARG A 182 15.28 14.83 -6.57
CA ARG A 182 15.34 15.06 -5.11
C ARG A 182 14.09 15.75 -4.55
N GLY A 183 13.46 16.65 -5.31
CA GLY A 183 12.28 17.40 -4.85
C GLY A 183 10.98 16.59 -4.83
N GLY A 184 10.98 15.39 -5.41
CA GLY A 184 9.82 14.49 -5.49
C GLY A 184 10.03 13.16 -4.77
N SER A 185 11.06 13.06 -3.93
CA SER A 185 11.39 11.86 -3.16
C SER A 185 10.80 11.93 -1.75
N GLY A 186 10.21 10.84 -1.28
CA GLY A 186 9.61 10.78 0.05
C GLY A 186 9.51 9.37 0.63
N VAL A 187 9.34 9.26 1.94
CA VAL A 187 8.88 8.02 2.60
C VAL A 187 7.60 8.27 3.38
N GLN A 188 6.63 7.38 3.23
CA GLN A 188 5.36 7.35 3.96
C GLN A 188 5.30 6.13 4.90
N GLY A 189 4.53 6.25 5.97
CA GLY A 189 4.29 5.16 6.94
C GLY A 189 5.15 5.23 8.20
N LEU A 190 6.00 6.25 8.33
CA LEU A 190 6.89 6.46 9.48
C LEU A 190 6.34 7.46 10.51
N LYS A 191 5.13 8.00 10.30
CA LYS A 191 4.51 8.96 11.22
C LYS A 191 4.24 8.34 12.59
N GLY A 192 4.56 9.09 13.66
CA GLY A 192 4.37 8.69 15.04
C GLY A 192 5.48 7.79 15.60
N PHE A 193 6.44 7.38 14.77
CA PHE A 193 7.55 6.53 15.21
C PHE A 193 8.78 7.35 15.61
N SER A 194 9.48 6.86 16.62
CA SER A 194 10.72 7.45 17.09
C SER A 194 11.89 7.16 16.14
N TYR A 195 12.77 8.15 16.00
CA TYR A 195 13.99 8.02 15.22
C TYR A 195 15.15 8.77 15.88
N CYS A 196 16.37 8.41 15.51
CA CYS A 196 17.57 9.17 15.84
C CYS A 196 18.53 9.23 14.65
N THR A 197 19.39 10.23 14.64
CA THR A 197 20.45 10.37 13.63
C THR A 197 21.52 9.31 13.86
N HIS A 198 21.80 8.47 12.87
CA HIS A 198 22.78 7.41 12.97
C HIS A 198 23.45 7.15 11.60
N PRO A 199 24.76 6.84 11.56
CA PRO A 199 25.42 6.45 10.32
C PRO A 199 24.94 5.06 9.82
N PRO A 200 25.05 4.76 8.51
CA PRO A 200 24.85 3.41 7.97
C PRO A 200 25.91 2.43 8.51
N LEU A 201 25.62 1.13 8.43
CA LEU A 201 26.65 0.10 8.65
C LEU A 201 27.74 0.24 7.59
N SER A 202 29.00 0.11 8.03
CA SER A 202 30.15 0.15 7.12
C SER A 202 30.12 -1.09 6.24
N SER A 203 30.03 -0.92 4.92
CA SER A 203 29.99 -2.04 3.99
C SER A 203 30.74 -1.73 2.69
N PRO A 204 31.24 -2.76 1.97
CA PRO A 204 31.86 -2.57 0.66
C PRO A 204 30.88 -2.08 -0.42
N PHE A 205 29.57 -2.19 -0.17
CA PHE A 205 28.50 -1.80 -1.09
C PHE A 205 27.97 -0.39 -0.83
N GLN A 206 28.41 0.29 0.23
CA GLN A 206 27.91 1.62 0.59
C GLN A 206 28.28 2.66 -0.48
N ILE A 207 27.33 3.51 -0.87
CA ILE A 207 27.62 4.65 -1.73
C ILE A 207 28.17 5.82 -0.89
N LEU A 208 27.46 6.16 0.17
CA LEU A 208 27.89 7.15 1.16
C LEU A 208 28.67 6.44 2.26
N SER A 209 29.86 6.94 2.59
CA SER A 209 30.56 6.48 3.78
C SER A 209 29.81 6.87 5.06
N PRO A 210 29.99 6.15 6.19
CA PRO A 210 29.38 6.50 7.48
C PRO A 210 29.57 7.97 7.87
N PHE A 211 30.78 8.49 7.65
CA PHE A 211 31.11 9.89 7.90
C PHE A 211 30.42 10.85 6.93
N GLU A 212 30.28 10.48 5.66
CA GLU A 212 29.56 11.30 4.70
C GLU A 212 28.07 11.33 5.00
N ALA A 213 27.45 10.21 5.34
CA ALA A 213 26.01 10.13 5.59
C ALA A 213 25.54 11.07 6.72
N THR A 214 26.36 11.28 7.74
CA THR A 214 26.03 12.13 8.90
C THR A 214 26.52 13.58 8.78
N LYS A 215 27.18 13.97 7.68
CA LYS A 215 27.56 15.38 7.47
C LYS A 215 26.32 16.24 7.28
N THR A 216 26.27 17.36 7.99
CA THR A 216 25.26 18.39 7.79
C THR A 216 25.42 19.04 6.41
N GLU A 217 24.29 19.25 5.74
CA GLU A 217 24.19 20.04 4.51
C GLU A 217 23.82 21.48 4.87
N ASP A 218 24.48 22.46 4.24
CA ASP A 218 24.05 23.86 4.32
C ASP A 218 22.90 24.06 3.31
N PRO A 219 21.67 24.35 3.77
CA PRO A 219 20.49 24.31 2.92
C PRO A 219 20.40 25.48 1.92
N GLY A 220 21.31 26.45 1.96
CA GLY A 220 21.30 27.63 1.08
C GLY A 220 20.13 28.60 1.38
N PHE A 221 20.20 29.81 0.80
CA PHE A 221 19.40 30.98 1.19
C PHE A 221 17.86 30.88 0.99
N PHE A 222 17.32 29.83 0.36
CA PHE A 222 15.89 29.69 0.00
C PHE A 222 15.23 28.36 0.44
N SER A 223 15.69 27.77 1.54
CA SER A 223 15.12 26.51 2.05
C SER A 223 14.09 26.75 3.16
N PHE A 224 12.90 27.22 2.78
CA PHE A 224 11.74 27.32 3.68
C PHE A 224 11.29 25.94 4.17
N GLY A 225 11.14 25.76 5.49
CA GLY A 225 10.68 24.52 6.12
C GLY A 225 11.78 23.45 6.32
N TRP A 226 13.05 23.81 6.19
CA TRP A 226 14.17 22.93 6.51
C TRP A 226 14.48 22.97 8.02
N GLU A 227 14.50 21.80 8.64
CA GLU A 227 15.03 21.62 10.00
C GLU A 227 16.33 20.82 9.95
N PRO A 228 17.40 21.28 10.63
CA PRO A 228 18.63 20.52 10.70
C PRO A 228 18.43 19.19 11.42
N GLU A 229 19.13 18.15 10.96
CA GLU A 229 19.16 16.87 11.69
C GLU A 229 19.68 17.06 13.11
N ASN A 230 19.04 16.38 14.05
CA ASN A 230 19.49 16.37 15.43
C ASN A 230 20.86 15.70 15.55
N LYS A 231 21.59 16.04 16.61
CA LYS A 231 22.87 15.39 16.91
C LYS A 231 22.66 13.89 17.12
N PRO A 232 23.62 13.04 16.74
CA PRO A 232 23.55 11.61 17.00
C PRO A 232 23.23 11.32 18.48
N GLY A 233 22.32 10.36 18.72
CA GLY A 233 21.87 9.97 20.06
C GLY A 233 20.69 10.77 20.62
N VAL A 234 20.26 11.86 19.96
CA VAL A 234 19.01 12.55 20.31
C VAL A 234 17.85 11.87 19.58
N TRP A 235 16.80 11.54 20.33
CA TRP A 235 15.59 10.92 19.82
C TRP A 235 14.53 11.96 19.48
N SER A 236 13.80 11.72 18.40
CA SER A 236 12.70 12.57 17.95
C SER A 236 11.57 11.69 17.42
N VAL A 237 10.36 12.24 17.30
CA VAL A 237 9.21 11.54 16.74
C VAL A 237 8.90 12.14 15.37
N GLN A 238 8.60 11.29 14.40
CA GLN A 238 8.26 11.73 13.06
C GLN A 238 6.81 12.23 13.02
N ASP A 239 6.63 13.55 13.01
CA ASP A 239 5.28 14.15 13.06
C ASP A 239 4.62 14.23 11.67
N ALA A 240 5.42 14.46 10.62
CA ALA A 240 4.90 14.57 9.26
C ALA A 240 4.49 13.19 8.70
N PRO A 241 3.37 13.11 7.94
CA PRO A 241 2.91 11.86 7.31
C PRO A 241 3.90 11.32 6.27
N ILE A 242 4.65 12.22 5.64
CA ILE A 242 5.65 11.90 4.62
C ILE A 242 6.97 12.60 4.97
N THR A 243 8.04 11.84 5.12
CA THR A 243 9.41 12.35 5.26
C THR A 243 9.94 12.69 3.86
N VAL A 244 10.06 13.97 3.54
CA VAL A 244 10.59 14.44 2.24
C VAL A 244 12.10 14.26 2.20
N LEU A 245 12.61 13.56 1.18
CA LEU A 245 14.03 13.17 1.09
C LEU A 245 14.84 14.10 0.18
N ARG A 246 14.44 15.37 0.08
CA ARG A 246 15.10 16.38 -0.75
C ARG A 246 16.48 16.78 -0.24
N HIS A 247 16.59 16.87 1.08
CA HIS A 247 17.80 17.25 1.78
C HIS A 247 18.51 16.01 2.30
N LYS A 248 19.75 16.19 2.69
CA LYS A 248 20.54 15.15 3.32
C LYS A 248 19.95 14.75 4.67
N LEU A 249 19.83 13.44 4.88
CA LEU A 249 19.40 12.85 6.14
C LEU A 249 19.99 11.45 6.30
N SER A 250 20.17 11.02 7.55
CA SER A 250 20.59 9.66 7.91
C SER A 250 19.99 9.30 9.26
N ARG A 251 18.92 8.51 9.24
CA ARG A 251 18.09 8.20 10.40
C ARG A 251 17.94 6.70 10.58
N VAL A 252 17.84 6.28 11.84
CA VAL A 252 17.35 4.96 12.22
C VAL A 252 16.03 5.14 12.95
N TYR A 253 14.97 4.51 12.44
CA TYR A 253 13.66 4.44 13.07
C TYR A 253 13.58 3.16 13.91
N ALA A 254 13.39 3.34 15.21
CA ALA A 254 13.29 2.24 16.18
C ALA A 254 12.72 2.77 17.51
N ALA A 255 12.38 1.85 18.41
CA ALA A 255 12.19 2.22 19.80
C ALA A 255 13.55 2.57 20.45
N PRO A 256 13.62 3.62 21.29
CA PRO A 256 14.80 3.90 22.11
C PRO A 256 15.25 2.65 22.89
N PRO A 257 16.56 2.30 22.91
CA PRO A 257 17.04 1.08 23.57
C PRO A 257 16.55 0.89 25.02
N PRO A 258 16.45 1.94 25.87
CA PRO A 258 15.90 1.76 27.22
C PRO A 258 14.44 1.29 27.22
N GLN A 259 13.62 1.80 26.30
CA GLN A 259 12.19 1.47 26.18
C GLN A 259 11.97 0.07 25.59
N ARG A 260 12.95 -0.50 24.89
CA ARG A 260 12.83 -1.88 24.37
C ARG A 260 12.79 -2.94 25.45
N SER A 261 13.28 -2.61 26.65
CA SER A 261 13.18 -3.51 27.81
C SER A 261 11.76 -3.59 28.36
N ASP A 262 10.89 -2.64 28.01
CA ASP A 262 9.49 -2.67 28.41
C ASP A 262 8.71 -3.71 27.58
N PRO A 263 7.85 -4.53 28.22
CA PRO A 263 7.04 -5.52 27.52
C PRO A 263 6.11 -4.93 26.46
N PHE A 264 5.74 -3.65 26.61
CA PHE A 264 4.85 -2.91 25.72
C PHE A 264 5.54 -1.63 25.27
N HIS A 265 6.07 -1.62 24.05
CA HIS A 265 6.69 -0.45 23.46
C HIS A 265 6.35 -0.33 21.97
N THR A 266 6.39 0.90 21.46
CA THR A 266 6.12 1.19 20.05
C THR A 266 7.31 0.79 19.19
N THR A 267 7.24 -0.35 18.51
CA THR A 267 8.25 -0.77 17.53
C THR A 267 8.09 0.03 16.24
N ALA A 268 9.15 0.15 15.43
CA ALA A 268 9.05 0.68 14.06
C ALA A 268 7.94 -0.05 13.27
N PRO A 269 7.37 0.51 12.19
CA PRO A 269 6.35 -0.17 11.42
C PRO A 269 6.96 -1.38 10.67
N SER A 270 6.18 -2.43 10.46
CA SER A 270 6.59 -3.59 9.64
C SER A 270 6.57 -3.30 8.14
N LYS A 271 5.89 -2.23 7.73
CA LYS A 271 5.74 -1.77 6.34
C LYS A 271 5.99 -0.27 6.23
N TYR A 272 6.58 0.17 5.14
CA TYR A 272 6.65 1.58 4.77
C TYR A 272 6.76 1.71 3.25
N GLU A 273 6.52 2.92 2.73
CA GLU A 273 6.47 3.15 1.29
C GLU A 273 7.42 4.26 0.89
N THR A 274 8.28 4.00 -0.09
CA THR A 274 9.08 5.04 -0.73
C THR A 274 8.35 5.59 -1.94
N ILE A 275 8.48 6.88 -2.19
CA ILE A 275 7.76 7.62 -3.22
C ILE A 275 8.78 8.32 -4.11
N ASP A 276 8.63 8.15 -5.43
CA ASP A 276 9.28 8.92 -6.48
C ASP A 276 8.22 9.55 -7.38
N GLN A 277 7.85 10.79 -7.10
CA GLN A 277 6.89 11.54 -7.92
C GLN A 277 7.37 11.76 -9.36
N GLY A 278 8.69 11.79 -9.60
CA GLY A 278 9.21 12.10 -10.92
C GLY A 278 9.06 10.94 -11.90
N ARG A 279 9.30 9.71 -11.44
CA ARG A 279 9.01 8.48 -12.22
C ARG A 279 7.58 8.01 -12.02
N GLU A 280 6.82 8.68 -11.14
CA GLU A 280 5.50 8.26 -10.68
C GLU A 280 5.57 6.83 -10.15
N LEU A 281 6.56 6.55 -9.28
CA LEU A 281 6.77 5.24 -8.68
C LEU A 281 6.62 5.25 -7.16
N PHE A 282 6.21 4.11 -6.62
CA PHE A 282 6.26 3.82 -5.20
C PHE A 282 6.75 2.39 -4.98
N PHE A 283 7.55 2.20 -3.94
CA PHE A 283 8.02 0.89 -3.51
C PHE A 283 7.59 0.66 -2.08
N ARG A 284 6.77 -0.37 -1.89
CA ARG A 284 6.45 -0.84 -0.55
C ARG A 284 7.56 -1.76 -0.08
N VAL A 285 8.17 -1.39 1.03
CA VAL A 285 9.17 -2.19 1.73
C VAL A 285 8.51 -2.83 2.93
N ILE A 286 8.59 -4.15 3.01
CA ILE A 286 8.09 -4.94 4.14
C ILE A 286 9.30 -5.59 4.81
N ARG A 287 9.42 -5.40 6.12
CA ARG A 287 10.50 -5.99 6.93
C ARG A 287 10.00 -7.15 7.78
N MET A 288 10.86 -8.15 7.97
CA MET A 288 10.64 -9.26 8.89
C MET A 288 11.92 -9.57 9.66
N GLY A 289 11.81 -9.89 10.96
CA GLY A 289 12.95 -10.32 11.80
C GLY A 289 13.94 -9.22 12.22
N PHE A 290 13.87 -8.04 11.63
CA PHE A 290 14.60 -6.83 12.03
C PHE A 290 13.70 -5.92 12.86
N GLU A 291 14.21 -5.19 13.84
CA GLU A 291 13.41 -4.24 14.64
C GLU A 291 13.56 -2.79 14.18
N GLU A 292 14.56 -2.49 13.36
CA GLU A 292 14.95 -1.14 13.00
C GLU A 292 14.83 -0.91 11.50
N ILE A 293 14.60 0.34 11.10
CA ILE A 293 14.62 0.77 9.70
C ILE A 293 15.69 1.85 9.56
N TYR A 294 16.65 1.60 8.67
CA TYR A 294 17.60 2.62 8.26
C TYR A 294 17.03 3.38 7.06
N LEU A 295 17.12 4.71 7.09
CA LEU A 295 16.72 5.58 6.00
C LEU A 295 17.74 6.70 5.83
N SER A 296 18.25 6.88 4.62
CA SER A 296 19.12 7.99 4.27
C SER A 296 18.89 8.54 2.89
N SER A 297 19.24 9.83 2.78
CA SER A 297 19.19 10.61 1.55
C SER A 297 20.52 11.34 1.37
N PRO A 298 21.14 11.28 0.18
CA PRO A 298 22.40 11.96 -0.09
C PRO A 298 22.29 13.48 -0.14
N GLY A 299 21.09 14.05 -0.37
CA GLY A 299 20.94 15.50 -0.60
C GLY A 299 21.78 15.97 -1.79
N SER A 300 22.36 17.16 -1.72
CA SER A 300 23.29 17.66 -2.76
C SER A 300 24.53 16.79 -3.01
N PHE A 301 24.86 15.84 -2.12
CA PHE A 301 26.03 14.97 -2.34
C PHE A 301 25.79 13.91 -3.42
N ALA A 302 24.54 13.71 -3.87
CA ALA A 302 24.22 12.78 -4.95
C ALA A 302 25.05 13.06 -6.22
N ASP A 303 25.28 14.34 -6.52
CA ASP A 303 26.00 14.80 -7.72
C ASP A 303 27.45 14.27 -7.78
N LYS A 304 28.05 13.89 -6.64
CA LYS A 304 29.39 13.28 -6.59
C LYS A 304 29.44 11.86 -7.14
N TYR A 305 28.29 11.19 -7.18
CA TYR A 305 28.19 9.77 -7.52
C TYR A 305 27.52 9.54 -8.89
N GLY A 306 27.40 10.60 -9.70
CA GLY A 306 26.95 10.51 -11.09
C GLY A 306 25.61 11.18 -11.35
N ASN A 307 25.09 10.96 -12.55
CA ASN A 307 23.84 11.56 -13.00
C ASN A 307 22.63 10.76 -12.50
N GLY A 308 22.05 11.20 -11.38
CA GLY A 308 20.82 10.63 -10.85
C GLY A 308 20.71 10.81 -9.35
N TYR A 309 19.48 10.84 -8.85
CA TYR A 309 19.23 10.85 -7.42
C TYR A 309 18.98 9.42 -6.92
N PHE A 310 19.31 9.16 -5.67
CA PHE A 310 19.05 7.87 -5.04
C PHE A 310 18.77 8.08 -3.56
N ILE A 311 18.14 7.08 -2.95
CA ILE A 311 17.92 7.00 -1.50
C ILE A 311 18.40 5.62 -1.04
N CYS A 312 18.82 5.51 0.21
CA CYS A 312 19.18 4.24 0.81
C CYS A 312 18.20 3.93 1.93
N THR A 313 17.54 2.79 1.87
CA THR A 313 16.57 2.39 2.88
C THR A 313 16.58 0.89 3.06
N GLY A 314 16.23 0.42 4.25
CA GLY A 314 16.12 -1.01 4.47
C GLY A 314 16.02 -1.38 5.95
N PRO A 315 15.61 -2.62 6.25
CA PRO A 315 15.61 -3.11 7.60
C PRO A 315 17.03 -3.36 8.12
N ALA A 316 17.22 -3.08 9.41
CA ALA A 316 18.52 -3.17 10.04
C ALA A 316 18.39 -3.55 11.54
N SER A 317 19.51 -4.01 12.09
CA SER A 317 19.76 -4.23 13.51
C SER A 317 21.15 -3.67 13.81
N MET A 318 21.18 -2.39 14.20
CA MET A 318 22.39 -1.58 14.35
C MET A 318 22.50 -0.97 15.75
N LEU A 319 21.40 -0.48 16.33
CA LEU A 319 21.40 0.11 17.66
C LEU A 319 21.43 -0.98 18.74
N VAL A 320 20.66 -2.05 18.53
CA VAL A 320 20.66 -3.24 19.37
C VAL A 320 21.04 -4.44 18.48
N PRO A 321 22.25 -5.00 18.65
CA PRO A 321 22.69 -6.18 17.92
C PRO A 321 21.79 -7.39 18.16
N VAL A 322 21.75 -8.30 17.20
CA VAL A 322 21.02 -9.56 17.32
C VAL A 322 21.94 -10.61 17.93
N THR A 323 21.58 -11.13 19.11
CA THR A 323 22.32 -12.24 19.74
C THR A 323 21.81 -13.59 19.22
N VAL A 324 22.67 -14.34 18.53
CA VAL A 324 22.37 -15.71 18.08
C VAL A 324 23.06 -16.72 18.99
N ASN A 325 22.27 -17.45 19.77
CA ASN A 325 22.78 -18.48 20.69
C ASN A 325 23.31 -19.73 19.96
N PRO A 326 24.24 -20.49 20.58
CA PRO A 326 24.76 -21.74 20.03
C PRO A 326 23.66 -22.71 19.57
N GLY A 327 23.78 -23.21 18.34
CA GLY A 327 22.81 -24.14 17.73
C GLY A 327 21.45 -23.52 17.38
N LYS A 328 21.25 -22.22 17.63
CA LYS A 328 20.06 -21.48 17.21
C LYS A 328 20.28 -20.77 15.89
N GLU A 329 19.16 -20.41 15.27
CA GLU A 329 19.12 -19.65 14.04
C GLU A 329 18.33 -18.36 14.25
N TRP A 330 18.71 -17.33 13.51
CA TRP A 330 17.97 -16.09 13.35
C TRP A 330 17.60 -15.91 11.88
N ARG A 331 16.46 -15.27 11.62
CA ARG A 331 15.92 -15.06 10.28
C ARG A 331 15.52 -13.60 10.11
N GLY A 332 15.86 -13.01 8.97
CA GLY A 332 15.46 -11.67 8.58
C GLY A 332 15.06 -11.63 7.11
N ALA A 333 14.16 -10.73 6.72
CA ALA A 333 13.81 -10.54 5.32
C ALA A 333 13.39 -9.10 4.99
N GLN A 334 13.59 -8.74 3.73
CA GLN A 334 13.06 -7.56 3.08
C GLN A 334 12.28 -7.97 1.83
N ILE A 335 11.07 -7.45 1.67
CA ILE A 335 10.27 -7.63 0.45
C ILE A 335 10.04 -6.25 -0.17
N GLU A 336 10.35 -6.12 -1.45
CA GLU A 336 10.10 -4.92 -2.25
C GLU A 336 9.00 -5.18 -3.28
N ASN A 337 7.87 -4.51 -3.12
CA ASN A 337 6.75 -4.57 -4.06
C ASN A 337 6.69 -3.26 -4.86
N GLY A 338 6.82 -3.39 -6.19
CA GLY A 338 6.72 -2.29 -7.14
C GLY A 338 5.35 -2.31 -7.81
N ASN A 339 4.30 -1.92 -7.10
CA ASN A 339 2.97 -1.71 -7.68
C ASN A 339 2.78 -0.22 -7.85
N ILE A 340 2.38 0.28 -9.02
CA ILE A 340 2.12 1.70 -9.16
C ILE A 340 1.07 1.98 -10.23
N ASN A 341 0.16 2.92 -9.95
CA ASN A 341 -0.37 3.87 -10.92
C ASN A 341 -0.71 5.17 -10.19
N ALA A 342 0.06 6.22 -10.49
CA ALA A 342 -0.10 7.66 -10.22
C ALA A 342 -0.66 8.10 -8.85
N LEU A 343 0.23 8.59 -7.98
CA LEU A 343 -0.08 9.44 -6.82
C LEU A 343 0.40 10.88 -7.08
N LEU A 344 -0.52 11.84 -7.12
CA LEU A 344 -0.24 13.27 -7.09
C LEU A 344 -0.37 13.76 -5.63
N ARG A 345 0.64 14.43 -5.09
CA ARG A 345 0.55 15.01 -3.75
C ARG A 345 -0.08 16.40 -3.83
N ILE A 346 -1.12 16.67 -3.04
CA ILE A 346 -1.73 17.99 -2.86
C ILE A 346 -1.60 18.35 -1.37
N GLY A 347 -0.63 19.19 -1.01
CA GLY A 347 -0.36 19.50 0.40
C GLY A 347 0.21 18.30 1.17
N ASP A 348 -0.37 17.99 2.33
CA ASP A 348 -0.02 16.81 3.13
C ASP A 348 -0.78 15.54 2.75
N ASP A 349 -1.78 15.66 1.85
CA ASP A 349 -2.62 14.56 1.42
C ASP A 349 -2.17 13.98 0.08
N CYS A 350 -2.35 12.67 -0.09
CA CYS A 350 -1.94 11.93 -1.28
C CYS A 350 -3.15 11.66 -2.18
N VAL A 351 -3.05 11.90 -3.49
CA VAL A 351 -4.16 11.68 -4.43
C VAL A 351 -3.79 10.62 -5.44
N VAL A 352 -4.41 9.44 -5.38
CA VAL A 352 -4.34 8.43 -6.43
C VAL A 352 -5.10 8.95 -7.65
N LYS A 353 -4.43 9.06 -8.79
CA LYS A 353 -5.02 9.41 -10.09
C LYS A 353 -5.09 8.16 -10.94
N MET A 354 -6.27 7.86 -11.47
CA MET A 354 -6.51 6.79 -12.43
C MET A 354 -6.83 7.46 -13.77
N GLU A 355 -6.18 7.03 -14.86
CA GLU A 355 -6.42 7.58 -16.20
C GLU A 355 -6.29 6.48 -17.24
N LEU A 356 -7.33 6.32 -18.06
CA LEU A 356 -7.38 5.39 -19.17
C LEU A 356 -6.93 6.08 -20.46
N GLY A 357 -6.47 5.29 -21.43
CA GLY A 357 -5.98 5.80 -22.72
C GLY A 357 -7.03 6.56 -23.54
N ASN A 358 -8.31 6.38 -23.23
CA ASN A 358 -9.43 7.10 -23.86
C ASN A 358 -9.70 8.49 -23.24
N GLY A 359 -8.92 8.89 -22.22
CA GLY A 359 -9.06 10.15 -21.50
C GLY A 359 -9.98 10.09 -20.27
N THR A 360 -10.61 8.93 -20.02
CA THR A 360 -11.41 8.72 -18.80
C THR A 360 -10.51 8.74 -17.58
N ALA A 361 -10.84 9.55 -16.57
CA ALA A 361 -9.99 9.71 -15.40
C ALA A 361 -10.79 9.77 -14.09
N ALA A 362 -10.19 9.31 -12.99
CA ALA A 362 -10.72 9.46 -11.65
C ALA A 362 -9.62 9.83 -10.65
N LYS A 363 -10.00 10.42 -9.52
CA LYS A 363 -9.06 10.78 -8.45
C LYS A 363 -9.59 10.35 -7.09
N VAL A 364 -8.74 9.71 -6.31
CA VAL A 364 -9.02 9.22 -4.96
C VAL A 364 -8.04 9.85 -3.99
N MET A 365 -8.51 10.43 -2.90
CA MET A 365 -7.69 11.10 -1.91
C MET A 365 -7.45 10.20 -0.69
N LEU A 366 -6.21 10.15 -0.22
CA LEU A 366 -5.74 9.43 0.96
C LEU A 366 -5.24 10.45 2.00
N PRO A 367 -5.47 10.19 3.31
CA PRO A 367 -6.05 8.97 3.88
C PRO A 367 -7.59 8.95 3.93
N THR A 368 -8.27 9.90 3.30
CA THR A 368 -9.74 10.05 3.45
C THR A 368 -10.56 8.98 2.73
N GLY A 369 -10.00 8.31 1.72
CA GLY A 369 -10.72 7.40 0.83
C GLY A 369 -11.74 8.11 -0.07
N LEU A 370 -11.68 9.44 -0.15
CA LEU A 370 -12.65 10.26 -0.88
C LEU A 370 -12.34 10.23 -2.38
N VAL A 371 -13.30 9.83 -3.20
CA VAL A 371 -13.21 10.02 -4.66
C VAL A 371 -13.59 11.46 -4.96
N THR A 372 -12.61 12.24 -5.40
CA THR A 372 -12.76 13.70 -5.61
C THR A 372 -13.10 14.07 -7.05
N SER A 373 -12.91 13.17 -8.01
CA SER A 373 -13.16 13.46 -9.41
C SER A 373 -13.44 12.17 -10.17
N TYR A 374 -14.38 12.23 -11.11
CA TYR A 374 -14.63 11.23 -12.12
C TYR A 374 -15.05 11.92 -13.42
N LYS A 375 -14.21 11.75 -14.45
CA LYS A 375 -14.31 12.36 -15.76
C LYS A 375 -14.33 11.27 -16.83
N PRO A 376 -15.49 10.68 -17.15
CA PRO A 376 -15.60 9.78 -18.29
C PRO A 376 -15.46 10.53 -19.60
N GLN A 377 -15.07 9.77 -20.63
CA GLN A 377 -15.22 10.21 -22.02
C GLN A 377 -16.70 10.32 -22.38
N MET A 378 -17.02 11.36 -23.16
CA MET A 378 -18.37 11.66 -23.63
C MET A 378 -18.49 11.35 -25.13
N TRP A 379 -19.70 11.10 -25.61
CA TRP A 379 -20.02 10.83 -27.03
C TRP A 379 -19.44 11.87 -28.02
N HIS A 380 -19.29 13.13 -27.60
CA HIS A 380 -18.76 14.21 -28.44
C HIS A 380 -17.21 14.29 -28.41
N GLY A 381 -16.54 13.26 -27.91
CA GLY A 381 -15.08 13.13 -27.88
C GLY A 381 -14.36 13.92 -26.77
N GLY A 382 -15.10 14.68 -25.94
CA GLY A 382 -14.55 15.37 -24.77
C GLY A 382 -14.70 14.56 -23.48
N THR A 383 -14.28 15.12 -22.35
CA THR A 383 -14.55 14.58 -21.01
C THR A 383 -15.38 15.57 -20.19
N MET A 384 -16.18 15.08 -19.24
CA MET A 384 -17.01 15.93 -18.37
C MET A 384 -16.88 15.49 -16.90
N GLU A 385 -16.73 16.44 -15.98
CA GLU A 385 -16.72 16.13 -14.54
C GLU A 385 -18.14 15.77 -14.07
N LEU A 386 -18.29 14.53 -13.58
CA LEU A 386 -19.55 14.02 -13.06
C LEU A 386 -19.69 14.20 -11.54
N LEU A 387 -18.60 14.38 -10.81
CA LEU A 387 -18.65 14.56 -9.35
C LEU A 387 -18.55 16.02 -8.97
N GLN A 388 -19.46 16.48 -8.10
CA GLN A 388 -19.39 17.81 -7.51
C GLN A 388 -18.46 17.77 -6.30
N THR A 389 -17.36 18.52 -6.35
CA THR A 389 -16.50 18.78 -5.20
C THR A 389 -16.31 20.27 -4.97
N SER A 390 -16.30 20.68 -3.70
CA SER A 390 -15.99 22.05 -3.28
C SER A 390 -14.81 22.04 -2.32
N VAL A 391 -13.90 23.00 -2.50
CA VAL A 391 -12.76 23.23 -1.60
C VAL A 391 -12.96 24.58 -0.93
N SER A 392 -12.84 24.61 0.39
CA SER A 392 -12.94 25.82 1.21
C SER A 392 -11.83 25.84 2.24
N GLN A 393 -11.49 27.01 2.79
CA GLN A 393 -10.52 27.11 3.87
C GLN A 393 -11.23 26.92 5.22
N SER A 394 -10.70 26.04 6.07
CA SER A 394 -11.17 25.87 7.46
C SER A 394 -10.65 27.00 8.36
N GLU A 395 -11.24 27.14 9.55
CA GLU A 395 -10.82 28.12 10.57
C GLU A 395 -9.33 27.98 10.95
N ASN A 396 -8.77 26.77 10.82
CA ASN A 396 -7.37 26.46 11.12
C ASN A 396 -6.43 26.65 9.91
N GLY A 397 -6.92 27.22 8.80
CA GLY A 397 -6.16 27.43 7.57
C GLY A 397 -6.00 26.19 6.67
N ALA A 398 -6.38 24.99 7.13
CA ALA A 398 -6.35 23.76 6.35
C ALA A 398 -7.46 23.72 5.28
N ALA A 399 -7.20 23.04 4.15
CA ALA A 399 -8.18 22.86 3.09
C ALA A 399 -9.29 21.88 3.51
N LEU A 400 -10.54 22.34 3.53
CA LEU A 400 -11.73 21.56 3.78
C LEU A 400 -12.38 21.19 2.44
N ILE A 401 -12.31 19.90 2.09
CA ILE A 401 -12.90 19.34 0.87
C ILE A 401 -14.27 18.74 1.22
N ARG A 402 -15.27 19.02 0.39
CA ARG A 402 -16.62 18.44 0.49
C ARG A 402 -17.13 18.02 -0.88
N GLY A 403 -18.06 17.08 -0.93
CA GLY A 403 -18.65 16.53 -2.13
C GLY A 403 -18.02 15.19 -2.51
N GLY A 404 -17.96 14.91 -3.81
CA GLY A 404 -17.36 13.70 -4.36
C GLY A 404 -18.17 12.45 -4.03
N LEU A 405 -17.49 11.29 -4.10
CA LEU A 405 -18.01 10.02 -3.59
C LEU A 405 -17.27 9.66 -2.30
N SER A 406 -18.04 9.55 -1.21
CA SER A 406 -17.54 9.29 0.13
C SER A 406 -18.24 8.09 0.77
N LEU A 407 -17.54 7.45 1.72
CA LEU A 407 -18.07 6.35 2.51
C LEU A 407 -18.40 6.83 3.92
N ALA A 408 -19.61 6.52 4.39
CA ALA A 408 -20.02 6.76 5.77
C ALA A 408 -20.49 5.42 6.36
N LEU A 409 -19.56 4.66 6.96
CA LEU A 409 -19.80 3.31 7.45
C LEU A 409 -19.61 3.23 8.97
N ALA A 410 -20.41 2.40 9.62
CA ALA A 410 -20.29 2.04 11.03
C ALA A 410 -20.58 0.54 11.20
N CYS A 411 -19.71 -0.16 11.92
CA CYS A 411 -19.85 -1.56 12.28
C CYS A 411 -20.12 -1.67 13.79
N GLN A 412 -21.10 -2.47 14.17
CA GLN A 412 -21.42 -2.77 15.57
C GLN A 412 -21.68 -4.25 15.79
N ASN A 413 -21.45 -4.76 17.00
CA ASN A 413 -21.92 -6.09 17.42
C ASN A 413 -22.68 -6.03 18.75
N ASP A 414 -23.38 -7.12 19.08
CA ASP A 414 -24.16 -7.23 20.32
C ASP A 414 -23.28 -7.29 21.59
N ALA A 415 -21.97 -7.51 21.43
CA ALA A 415 -20.98 -7.52 22.51
C ALA A 415 -20.41 -6.12 22.83
N GLY A 416 -20.91 -5.07 22.18
CA GLY A 416 -20.50 -3.68 22.44
C GLY A 416 -19.34 -3.15 21.58
N PHE A 417 -18.89 -3.91 20.58
CA PHE A 417 -17.97 -3.40 19.55
C PHE A 417 -18.67 -2.32 18.73
N SER A 418 -18.00 -1.19 18.53
CA SER A 418 -18.44 -0.11 17.63
C SER A 418 -17.23 0.51 16.98
N TRP A 419 -17.19 0.49 15.65
CA TRP A 419 -16.05 0.99 14.88
C TRP A 419 -16.49 1.61 13.55
N SER A 420 -15.79 2.66 13.11
CA SER A 420 -15.96 3.27 11.80
C SER A 420 -14.60 3.59 11.17
N PRO A 421 -14.44 3.40 9.85
CA PRO A 421 -13.21 3.75 9.15
C PRO A 421 -13.06 5.27 9.05
N HIS A 422 -11.90 5.79 9.46
CA HIS A 422 -11.57 7.23 9.37
C HIS A 422 -10.31 7.50 8.55
N ALA A 423 -9.49 6.48 8.32
CA ALA A 423 -8.27 6.54 7.53
C ALA A 423 -8.19 5.29 6.64
N TRP A 424 -7.68 5.49 5.43
CA TRP A 424 -7.54 4.47 4.41
C TRP A 424 -6.10 4.45 3.92
N ASP A 425 -5.55 3.24 3.83
CA ASP A 425 -4.24 2.97 3.26
C ASP A 425 -4.42 2.38 1.86
N LEU A 426 -3.55 2.74 0.92
CA LEU A 426 -3.48 2.07 -0.36
C LEU A 426 -3.13 0.59 -0.14
N HIS A 427 -3.97 -0.34 -0.61
CA HIS A 427 -3.71 -1.77 -0.51
C HIS A 427 -3.01 -2.29 -1.76
N GLN A 428 -3.66 -2.12 -2.92
CA GLN A 428 -3.22 -2.66 -4.19
C GLN A 428 -3.73 -1.79 -5.35
N VAL A 429 -2.95 -1.73 -6.43
CA VAL A 429 -3.42 -1.19 -7.72
C VAL A 429 -3.16 -2.25 -8.79
N THR A 430 -4.17 -2.53 -9.61
CA THR A 430 -4.12 -3.54 -10.67
C THR A 430 -4.77 -2.99 -11.94
N GLY A 431 -4.57 -3.69 -13.07
CA GLY A 431 -5.12 -3.31 -14.37
C GLY A 431 -4.17 -2.46 -15.22
N THR A 432 -4.67 -2.02 -16.38
CA THR A 432 -3.91 -1.27 -17.39
C THR A 432 -4.72 -0.05 -17.87
N PRO A 433 -4.06 1.04 -18.31
CA PRO A 433 -4.76 2.18 -18.90
C PRO A 433 -5.60 1.84 -20.14
N GLN A 434 -5.35 0.73 -20.81
CA GLN A 434 -6.06 0.30 -22.01
C GLN A 434 -7.34 -0.48 -21.71
N GLU A 435 -7.41 -1.16 -20.57
CA GLU A 435 -8.56 -2.01 -20.22
C GLU A 435 -9.35 -1.41 -19.05
N SER A 436 -8.77 -1.46 -17.86
CA SER A 436 -9.36 -0.95 -16.62
C SER A 436 -8.27 -0.74 -15.58
N ILE A 437 -8.48 0.20 -14.67
CA ILE A 437 -7.60 0.39 -13.51
C ILE A 437 -8.43 0.10 -12.26
N ARG A 438 -7.91 -0.73 -11.37
CA ARG A 438 -8.55 -1.07 -10.09
C ARG A 438 -7.63 -0.70 -8.95
N VAL A 439 -8.09 0.19 -8.08
CA VAL A 439 -7.42 0.65 -6.86
C VAL A 439 -8.18 0.08 -5.66
N SER A 440 -7.50 -0.69 -4.83
CA SER A 440 -8.02 -1.19 -3.57
C SER A 440 -7.36 -0.42 -2.44
N ILE A 441 -8.17 0.14 -1.54
CA ILE A 441 -7.72 0.79 -0.31
C ILE A 441 -8.35 0.06 0.86
N VAL A 442 -7.64 -0.06 1.97
CA VAL A 442 -8.11 -0.77 3.16
C VAL A 442 -8.18 0.19 4.32
N ALA A 443 -9.17 0.00 5.19
CA ALA A 443 -9.28 0.79 6.40
C ALA A 443 -8.02 0.57 7.25
N SER A 444 -7.30 1.66 7.54
CA SER A 444 -6.10 1.64 8.34
C SER A 444 -6.50 1.41 9.80
N SER A 445 -6.11 0.27 10.35
CA SER A 445 -6.02 0.06 11.78
C SER A 445 -4.54 -0.10 12.13
N SER A 446 -4.16 0.19 13.37
CA SER A 446 -2.77 0.22 13.81
C SER A 446 -2.06 -1.15 13.75
N HIS A 447 -2.74 -2.24 13.37
CA HIS A 447 -2.15 -3.57 13.24
C HIS A 447 -2.53 -4.26 11.90
N PHE A 448 -1.53 -4.47 11.03
CA PHE A 448 -1.61 -5.46 9.95
C PHE A 448 -1.03 -6.78 10.46
N LEU A 449 -1.78 -7.87 10.34
CA LEU A 449 -1.24 -9.22 10.54
C LEU A 449 -0.68 -9.71 9.20
N LEU A 450 0.65 -9.78 9.13
CA LEU A 450 1.39 -10.39 8.04
C LEU A 450 1.74 -11.81 8.45
N THR A 451 1.16 -12.81 7.80
CA THR A 451 1.60 -14.20 7.97
C THR A 451 2.55 -14.52 6.83
N CYS A 452 3.84 -14.63 7.16
CA CYS A 452 4.84 -15.16 6.24
C CYS A 452 5.32 -16.49 6.78
N LEU A 453 4.95 -17.57 6.12
CA LEU A 453 5.41 -18.91 6.49
C LEU A 453 6.67 -19.20 5.68
N ILE A 454 7.83 -19.15 6.37
CA ILE A 454 9.08 -19.66 5.82
C ILE A 454 9.11 -21.17 6.09
N HIS A 455 8.62 -21.96 5.14
CA HIS A 455 8.67 -23.42 5.25
C HIS A 455 10.06 -23.91 4.85
N SER A 456 10.80 -24.50 5.80
CA SER A 456 12.01 -25.25 5.50
C SER A 456 11.65 -26.72 5.34
N THR A 457 11.74 -27.25 4.12
CA THR A 457 11.86 -28.70 3.93
C THR A 457 13.34 -29.10 3.96
N ALA A 458 13.66 -30.39 4.02
CA ALA A 458 15.04 -30.88 4.13
C ALA A 458 15.97 -30.47 2.96
N TYR A 459 15.42 -29.87 1.90
CA TYR A 459 16.16 -29.50 0.69
C TYR A 459 15.84 -28.09 0.13
N ILE A 460 14.67 -27.48 0.44
CA ILE A 460 14.27 -26.16 -0.11
C ILE A 460 13.54 -25.30 0.93
N ILE A 461 13.82 -23.99 0.94
CA ILE A 461 13.12 -22.97 1.73
C ILE A 461 12.07 -22.26 0.87
N TYR A 462 10.78 -22.40 1.20
CA TYR A 462 9.68 -21.69 0.54
C TYR A 462 9.23 -20.48 1.37
N MET A 463 9.04 -19.32 0.72
CA MET A 463 8.48 -18.11 1.33
C MET A 463 7.09 -17.83 0.77
N GLN A 464 6.04 -18.00 1.58
CA GLN A 464 4.66 -17.60 1.23
C GLN A 464 4.29 -16.34 2.03
N VAL A 465 3.92 -15.26 1.34
CA VAL A 465 3.59 -13.95 1.95
C VAL A 465 2.10 -13.66 1.79
N GLU A 466 1.36 -13.61 2.90
CA GLU A 466 -0.06 -13.20 2.93
C GLU A 466 -0.23 -11.87 3.70
N LEU A 467 -0.84 -10.87 3.05
CA LEU A 467 -1.09 -9.52 3.59
C LEU A 467 -2.56 -9.39 4.01
N SER A 468 -2.83 -9.19 5.31
CA SER A 468 -4.19 -8.92 5.82
C SER A 468 -4.23 -7.69 6.74
N SER A 469 -5.27 -6.85 6.61
CA SER A 469 -5.55 -5.70 7.49
C SER A 469 -6.63 -6.09 8.49
N THR A 470 -6.39 -5.93 9.80
CA THR A 470 -7.32 -6.38 10.86
C THR A 470 -7.41 -5.35 11.98
N SER A 471 -8.61 -4.89 12.34
CA SER A 471 -8.78 -3.94 13.45
C SER A 471 -8.39 -4.53 14.82
N GLU A 472 -7.81 -3.73 15.72
CA GLU A 472 -7.25 -4.16 17.02
C GLU A 472 -8.26 -4.78 17.99
N GLN A 473 -9.57 -4.60 17.80
CA GLN A 473 -10.59 -5.02 18.78
C GLN A 473 -11.74 -5.83 18.20
N GLY A 474 -11.83 -5.92 16.88
CA GLY A 474 -12.79 -6.78 16.20
C GLY A 474 -12.15 -7.23 14.91
N ASN A 475 -12.06 -8.52 14.68
CA ASN A 475 -11.53 -9.13 13.47
C ASN A 475 -12.37 -8.75 12.23
N VAL A 476 -12.44 -7.47 11.88
CA VAL A 476 -13.25 -6.86 10.84
C VAL A 476 -12.30 -6.19 9.88
N GLY A 477 -12.30 -6.63 8.63
CA GLY A 477 -11.61 -5.96 7.55
C GLY A 477 -12.62 -5.15 6.74
N ILE A 478 -12.31 -3.89 6.43
CA ILE A 478 -13.04 -3.13 5.41
C ILE A 478 -12.08 -2.75 4.30
N MET A 479 -12.44 -3.10 3.08
CA MET A 479 -11.75 -2.74 1.87
C MET A 479 -12.69 -1.95 0.95
N HIS A 480 -12.18 -0.87 0.38
CA HIS A 480 -12.86 -0.07 -0.63
C HIS A 480 -12.13 -0.26 -1.95
N ILE A 481 -12.84 -0.75 -2.94
CA ILE A 481 -12.35 -1.12 -4.25
C ILE A 481 -12.94 -0.16 -5.26
N ILE A 482 -12.07 0.58 -5.92
CA ILE A 482 -12.42 1.60 -6.90
C ILE A 482 -11.95 1.10 -8.26
N THR A 483 -12.87 0.88 -9.18
CA THR A 483 -12.55 0.39 -10.52
C THR A 483 -12.97 1.41 -11.55
N LEU A 484 -12.02 1.81 -12.41
CA LEU A 484 -12.22 2.69 -13.54
C LEU A 484 -12.15 1.86 -14.81
N GLU A 485 -13.25 1.79 -15.53
CA GLU A 485 -13.38 1.14 -16.84
C GLU A 485 -13.69 2.19 -17.91
N GLN A 486 -13.70 1.78 -19.17
CA GLN A 486 -13.93 2.68 -20.29
C GLN A 486 -15.25 3.47 -20.18
N ASP A 487 -16.32 2.79 -19.77
CA ASP A 487 -17.69 3.33 -19.75
C ASP A 487 -18.34 3.29 -18.34
N SER A 488 -17.60 2.79 -17.35
CA SER A 488 -18.12 2.54 -16.01
C SER A 488 -17.12 2.93 -14.92
N PHE A 489 -17.65 3.41 -13.81
CA PHE A 489 -16.91 3.65 -12.59
C PHE A 489 -17.58 2.89 -11.45
N ASN A 490 -16.84 2.00 -10.81
CA ASN A 490 -17.35 1.19 -9.70
C ASN A 490 -16.68 1.58 -8.39
N SER A 491 -17.48 1.72 -7.34
CA SER A 491 -17.04 1.90 -5.97
C SER A 491 -17.68 0.81 -5.12
N GLU A 492 -16.93 -0.26 -4.89
CA GLU A 492 -17.34 -1.44 -4.12
C GLU A 492 -16.70 -1.44 -2.73
N ILE A 493 -17.47 -1.82 -1.72
CA ILE A 493 -17.01 -2.04 -0.36
C ILE A 493 -17.08 -3.54 -0.11
N VAL A 494 -16.01 -4.11 0.43
CA VAL A 494 -15.96 -5.47 0.94
C VAL A 494 -15.72 -5.41 2.44
N VAL A 495 -16.60 -6.02 3.21
CA VAL A 495 -16.50 -6.13 4.66
C VAL A 495 -16.33 -7.59 5.03
N SER A 496 -15.20 -7.94 5.64
CA SER A 496 -14.91 -9.28 6.13
C SER A 496 -15.08 -9.34 7.64
N ASN A 497 -15.82 -10.33 8.12
CA ASN A 497 -16.01 -10.61 9.54
C ASN A 497 -15.30 -11.90 9.93
N SER A 498 -14.06 -11.80 10.36
CA SER A 498 -13.28 -12.91 10.93
C SER A 498 -13.47 -13.04 12.46
N SER A 499 -14.49 -12.38 13.04
CA SER A 499 -14.83 -12.52 14.46
C SER A 499 -15.75 -13.72 14.69
N THR A 500 -15.94 -14.09 15.95
CA THR A 500 -16.88 -15.17 16.36
C THR A 500 -18.33 -14.67 16.53
N SER A 501 -18.56 -13.36 16.37
CA SER A 501 -19.87 -12.70 16.55
C SER A 501 -20.38 -12.11 15.25
N THR A 502 -21.69 -12.05 15.09
CA THR A 502 -22.33 -11.34 13.98
C THR A 502 -22.12 -9.83 14.10
N ILE A 503 -21.91 -9.17 12.96
CA ILE A 503 -21.72 -7.72 12.87
C ILE A 503 -22.90 -7.11 12.13
N ARG A 504 -23.36 -5.96 12.61
CA ARG A 504 -24.32 -5.10 11.92
C ARG A 504 -23.55 -3.95 11.29
N LEU A 505 -23.57 -3.92 9.96
CA LEU A 505 -23.04 -2.83 9.15
C LEU A 505 -24.18 -1.88 8.82
N ALA A 506 -23.99 -0.61 9.15
CA ALA A 506 -24.90 0.45 8.74
C ALA A 506 -24.11 1.62 8.19
N GLY A 507 -24.67 2.29 7.19
CA GLY A 507 -23.93 3.31 6.47
C GLY A 507 -24.45 3.58 5.08
N SER A 508 -23.68 4.36 4.32
CA SER A 508 -23.98 4.68 2.93
C SER A 508 -22.75 5.03 2.11
N THR A 509 -22.85 4.79 0.80
CA THR A 509 -21.97 5.37 -0.22
C THR A 509 -22.61 6.65 -0.72
N LEU A 510 -22.12 7.83 -0.37
CA LEU A 510 -22.71 9.11 -0.78
C LEU A 510 -21.97 9.69 -1.98
N CYS A 511 -22.68 9.88 -3.09
CA CYS A 511 -22.17 10.42 -4.35
C CYS A 511 -22.85 11.76 -4.66
N HIS A 512 -22.06 12.84 -4.73
CA HIS A 512 -22.55 14.16 -5.12
C HIS A 512 -22.39 14.31 -6.63
N LEU A 513 -23.46 14.07 -7.39
CA LEU A 513 -23.46 14.19 -8.84
C LEU A 513 -23.59 15.66 -9.25
N ALA A 514 -22.65 16.14 -10.07
CA ALA A 514 -22.66 17.50 -10.57
C ALA A 514 -23.75 17.68 -11.64
N VAL A 515 -24.64 18.63 -11.42
CA VAL A 515 -25.70 19.02 -12.37
C VAL A 515 -25.56 20.51 -12.74
N SER A 516 -26.22 20.97 -13.79
CA SER A 516 -26.28 22.41 -14.10
C SER A 516 -27.05 23.16 -13.02
N THR A 517 -28.24 22.66 -12.70
CA THR A 517 -29.14 23.15 -11.66
C THR A 517 -30.05 22.00 -11.22
N PRO A 518 -30.53 21.97 -9.97
CA PRO A 518 -31.56 21.02 -9.55
C PRO A 518 -32.85 21.13 -10.38
N ASP A 519 -33.17 22.33 -10.90
CA ASP A 519 -34.32 22.55 -11.80
C ASP A 519 -34.19 21.85 -13.16
N ALA A 520 -32.97 21.58 -13.62
CA ALA A 520 -32.74 20.82 -14.85
C ALA A 520 -32.58 19.30 -14.60
N ALA A 521 -32.67 18.86 -13.34
CA ALA A 521 -32.36 17.50 -12.92
C ALA A 521 -33.62 16.67 -12.65
N TYR A 522 -33.61 15.43 -13.15
CA TYR A 522 -34.70 14.48 -13.02
C TYR A 522 -34.17 13.11 -12.61
N ALA A 523 -34.88 12.41 -11.72
CA ALA A 523 -34.63 11.01 -11.38
C ALA A 523 -35.64 10.10 -12.09
N ILE A 524 -35.15 9.10 -12.81
CA ILE A 524 -35.97 8.22 -13.65
C ILE A 524 -35.91 6.79 -13.10
N GLY A 525 -37.07 6.17 -12.95
CA GLY A 525 -37.23 4.81 -12.45
C GLY A 525 -37.55 4.71 -10.95
N LEU A 526 -38.04 5.78 -10.32
CA LEU A 526 -38.50 5.72 -8.92
C LEU A 526 -39.95 5.27 -8.80
N GLN A 527 -40.71 5.18 -9.89
CA GLN A 527 -42.13 4.84 -9.85
C GLN A 527 -42.40 3.54 -9.07
N GLY A 528 -43.35 3.61 -8.13
CA GLY A 528 -43.73 2.52 -7.25
C GLY A 528 -42.73 2.25 -6.10
N SER A 529 -41.75 3.12 -5.89
CA SER A 529 -40.83 3.03 -4.75
C SER A 529 -41.42 3.76 -3.54
N ASP A 530 -41.45 3.09 -2.40
CA ASP A 530 -41.81 3.73 -1.13
C ASP A 530 -40.69 4.68 -0.70
N TYR A 531 -41.04 5.80 -0.08
CA TYR A 531 -40.05 6.75 0.45
C TYR A 531 -40.36 7.20 1.88
N PHE A 532 -39.30 7.60 2.57
CA PHE A 532 -39.32 8.19 3.90
C PHE A 532 -38.64 9.54 3.85
N ASP A 533 -39.37 10.62 4.18
CA ASP A 533 -38.77 11.94 4.36
C ASP A 533 -37.94 12.00 5.64
N MET A 534 -36.72 12.50 5.53
CA MET A 534 -35.78 12.53 6.65
C MET A 534 -34.78 13.68 6.53
N PRO A 535 -34.18 14.14 7.64
CA PRO A 535 -33.17 15.18 7.56
C PRO A 535 -31.91 14.68 6.85
N PRO A 536 -31.15 15.58 6.19
CA PRO A 536 -29.95 15.20 5.45
C PRO A 536 -28.89 14.55 6.33
N PHE A 537 -28.18 13.57 5.76
CA PHE A 537 -27.04 12.95 6.44
C PHE A 537 -25.90 13.93 6.70
N GLN A 538 -25.33 13.86 7.90
CA GLN A 538 -24.13 14.60 8.28
C GLN A 538 -22.86 13.76 8.08
N GLY A 539 -22.46 13.58 6.83
CA GLY A 539 -21.14 13.01 6.51
C GLY A 539 -20.03 14.05 6.64
N ASN A 540 -18.81 13.60 6.90
CA ASN A 540 -17.61 14.47 6.97
C ASN A 540 -17.41 15.28 5.67
N PHE A 541 -17.88 14.76 4.54
CA PHE A 541 -17.74 15.34 3.21
C PHE A 541 -19.06 15.87 2.64
N SER A 542 -20.18 15.85 3.37
CA SER A 542 -21.49 16.22 2.80
C SER A 542 -21.60 17.71 2.45
N ILE A 543 -22.21 18.01 1.30
CA ILE A 543 -22.58 19.38 0.90
C ILE A 543 -24.07 19.59 1.21
N VAL A 544 -24.36 20.17 2.38
CA VAL A 544 -25.74 20.48 2.79
C VAL A 544 -25.90 22.00 2.91
N PRO A 545 -26.87 22.62 2.22
CA PRO A 545 -27.20 24.03 2.39
C PRO A 545 -27.51 24.42 3.84
N PRO A 546 -27.13 25.64 4.28
CA PRO A 546 -27.42 26.12 5.64
C PRO A 546 -28.92 26.38 5.87
N THR A 547 -29.71 26.55 4.80
CA THR A 547 -31.17 26.75 4.84
C THR A 547 -31.92 25.48 5.24
N ILE A 548 -31.36 24.30 5.00
CA ILE A 548 -31.96 23.03 5.39
C ILE A 548 -31.68 22.78 6.87
N LYS A 549 -32.74 22.55 7.66
CA LYS A 549 -32.62 22.19 9.08
C LYS A 549 -31.76 20.94 9.20
N LYS A 550 -30.55 21.11 9.74
CA LYS A 550 -29.64 20.01 10.01
C LYS A 550 -30.19 19.18 11.17
N SER A 551 -30.07 17.85 11.09
CA SER A 551 -30.26 17.02 12.28
C SER A 551 -29.22 17.42 13.34
N PRO A 552 -29.55 17.43 14.64
CA PRO A 552 -28.58 17.75 15.70
C PRO A 552 -27.50 16.66 15.87
N ASN A 553 -27.52 15.58 15.09
CA ASN A 553 -26.73 14.38 15.30
C ASN A 553 -25.94 14.00 14.04
N LYS A 554 -24.61 13.87 14.16
CA LYS A 554 -23.65 13.51 13.09
C LYS A 554 -23.92 12.15 12.44
N PHE A 555 -24.70 11.31 13.10
CA PHE A 555 -25.27 10.06 12.64
C PHE A 555 -26.65 9.98 13.27
N TRP A 556 -27.70 9.49 12.59
CA TRP A 556 -28.92 9.14 13.31
C TRP A 556 -28.50 8.22 14.46
N PRO A 557 -28.79 8.54 15.73
CA PRO A 557 -28.16 7.87 16.85
C PRO A 557 -28.60 6.41 16.83
N PHE A 558 -27.66 5.49 16.63
CA PHE A 558 -27.91 4.04 16.64
C PHE A 558 -28.65 3.57 17.90
N ASN A 559 -28.43 4.24 19.04
CA ASN A 559 -29.18 3.99 20.29
C ASN A 559 -30.68 4.32 20.21
N LYS A 560 -31.16 5.04 19.19
CA LYS A 560 -32.60 5.24 18.90
C LYS A 560 -33.15 4.25 17.87
N LEU A 561 -32.30 3.43 17.24
CA LEU A 561 -32.70 2.37 16.32
C LEU A 561 -32.94 1.03 17.05
N PHE A 562 -32.53 0.92 18.32
CA PHE A 562 -32.73 -0.26 19.16
C PHE A 562 -33.25 0.12 20.55
N PRO A 563 -34.56 0.42 20.73
CA PRO A 563 -35.16 0.35 22.05
C PRO A 563 -35.37 -1.13 22.42
N LYS A 564 -34.91 -1.51 23.61
CA LYS A 564 -35.46 -2.69 24.30
C LYS A 564 -36.93 -2.38 24.61
N GLY A 565 -37.83 -2.85 23.75
CA GLY A 565 -39.28 -2.72 23.94
C GLY A 565 -39.96 -1.90 22.84
N GLU A 566 -41.20 -2.29 22.53
CA GLU A 566 -42.11 -1.60 21.61
C GLU A 566 -42.40 -0.17 22.09
N GLU A 567 -41.59 0.80 21.68
CA GLU A 567 -42.02 2.20 21.66
C GLU A 567 -41.67 2.86 20.32
N ASN A 568 -42.69 3.55 19.79
CA ASN A 568 -42.80 4.16 18.47
C ASN A 568 -41.52 4.89 17.98
N ILE A 569 -41.04 4.50 16.80
CA ILE A 569 -40.24 5.36 15.92
C ILE A 569 -41.00 6.69 15.80
N ASN A 570 -40.32 7.83 16.00
CA ASN A 570 -40.91 9.17 15.95
C ASN A 570 -41.91 9.31 14.79
N ARG A 571 -43.18 9.56 15.13
CA ARG A 571 -44.33 9.81 14.24
C ARG A 571 -44.22 11.16 13.48
N GLN A 572 -43.11 11.42 12.81
CA GLN A 572 -42.88 12.64 12.03
C GLN A 572 -42.20 12.42 10.67
N ALA A 573 -41.80 11.20 10.31
CA ALA A 573 -41.39 10.91 8.94
C ALA A 573 -42.65 10.72 8.10
N GLU A 574 -42.90 11.64 7.17
CA GLU A 574 -43.91 11.43 6.14
C GLU A 574 -43.44 10.29 5.23
N THR A 575 -44.33 9.33 5.02
CA THR A 575 -44.11 8.16 4.17
C THR A 575 -45.04 8.25 2.98
N GLY A 576 -44.55 7.93 1.79
CA GLY A 576 -45.35 7.90 0.58
C GLY A 576 -44.80 6.91 -0.44
N GLU A 577 -45.50 6.79 -1.56
CA GLU A 577 -45.05 6.04 -2.73
C GLU A 577 -44.79 7.05 -3.86
N GLU A 578 -43.72 6.85 -4.63
CA GLU A 578 -43.42 7.72 -5.76
C GLU A 578 -44.27 7.32 -6.96
N ASP A 579 -45.23 8.16 -7.34
CA ASP A 579 -46.10 7.92 -8.49
C ASP A 579 -45.44 8.34 -9.82
N ASP A 580 -44.47 9.25 -9.76
CA ASP A 580 -43.80 9.82 -10.93
C ASP A 580 -42.70 8.87 -11.46
N ASP A 581 -42.80 8.48 -12.74
CA ASP A 581 -41.72 7.76 -13.43
C ASP A 581 -40.47 8.63 -13.63
N CYS A 582 -40.67 9.94 -13.77
CA CYS A 582 -39.61 10.93 -13.93
C CYS A 582 -39.76 12.03 -12.88
N LYS A 583 -39.13 11.83 -11.72
CA LYS A 583 -39.20 12.75 -10.60
C LYS A 583 -38.37 14.00 -10.85
N HIS A 584 -39.01 15.17 -10.88
CA HIS A 584 -38.32 16.46 -10.98
C HIS A 584 -37.67 16.83 -9.64
N LEU A 585 -36.40 17.22 -9.66
CA LEU A 585 -35.59 17.47 -8.45
C LEU A 585 -35.42 18.97 -8.14
N ALA A 586 -36.30 19.83 -8.63
CA ALA A 586 -36.23 21.28 -8.43
C ALA A 586 -36.41 21.71 -6.97
N GLU A 587 -37.24 20.99 -6.22
CA GLU A 587 -37.52 21.29 -4.82
C GLU A 587 -36.45 20.74 -3.88
N THR A 588 -36.34 21.35 -2.71
CA THR A 588 -35.49 20.84 -1.64
C THR A 588 -36.11 19.55 -1.08
N LEU A 589 -35.43 18.42 -1.24
CA LEU A 589 -35.91 17.12 -0.74
C LEU A 589 -34.79 16.29 -0.15
N SER A 590 -35.09 15.47 0.85
CA SER A 590 -34.15 14.51 1.43
C SER A 590 -34.92 13.25 1.85
N ARG A 591 -34.72 12.18 1.08
CA ARG A 591 -35.53 10.96 1.16
C ARG A 591 -34.67 9.72 1.13
N ILE A 592 -35.09 8.69 1.86
CA ILE A 592 -34.69 7.31 1.59
C ILE A 592 -35.83 6.61 0.86
N TYR A 593 -35.51 6.00 -0.27
CA TYR A 593 -36.39 5.13 -1.02
C TYR A 593 -36.10 3.66 -0.70
N THR A 594 -37.16 2.90 -0.45
CA THR A 594 -37.16 1.43 -0.39
C THR A 594 -37.88 0.86 -1.61
N SER A 595 -37.81 -0.45 -1.82
CA SER A 595 -38.45 -1.10 -2.98
C SER A 595 -37.95 -0.62 -4.36
N THR A 596 -36.82 0.10 -4.40
CA THR A 596 -36.26 0.70 -5.61
C THR A 596 -35.72 -0.34 -6.60
N PRO A 597 -35.77 -0.06 -7.92
CA PRO A 597 -35.15 -0.92 -8.92
C PRO A 597 -33.63 -1.00 -8.73
N ARG A 598 -33.02 -1.98 -9.39
CA ARG A 598 -31.56 -2.17 -9.36
C ARG A 598 -30.80 -1.06 -10.07
N SER A 599 -31.43 -0.34 -11.00
CA SER A 599 -30.83 0.76 -11.74
C SER A 599 -31.74 1.98 -11.71
N LEU A 600 -31.16 3.13 -11.41
CA LEU A 600 -31.80 4.43 -11.39
C LEU A 600 -31.02 5.38 -12.29
N THR A 601 -31.69 6.26 -13.03
CA THR A 601 -30.99 7.22 -13.89
C THR A 601 -31.24 8.65 -13.44
N ILE A 602 -30.18 9.44 -13.31
CA ILE A 602 -30.27 10.89 -13.15
C ILE A 602 -30.00 11.54 -14.47
N MET A 603 -30.97 12.31 -14.95
CA MET A 603 -30.87 13.09 -16.17
C MET A 603 -30.67 14.57 -15.81
N ASP A 604 -29.74 15.21 -16.50
CA ASP A 604 -29.53 16.65 -16.48
C ASP A 604 -29.72 17.21 -17.89
N ARG A 605 -30.82 17.94 -18.08
CA ARG A 605 -31.14 18.57 -19.37
C ARG A 605 -30.19 19.71 -19.73
N GLY A 606 -29.68 20.46 -18.75
CA GLY A 606 -28.78 21.59 -18.97
C GLY A 606 -27.40 21.12 -19.43
N ARG A 607 -26.88 20.05 -18.83
CA ARG A 607 -25.64 19.40 -19.27
C ARG A 607 -25.80 18.48 -20.47
N ARG A 608 -27.04 18.16 -20.86
CA ARG A 608 -27.38 17.16 -21.89
C ARG A 608 -26.71 15.81 -21.62
N ASN A 609 -26.75 15.42 -20.34
CA ASN A 609 -26.11 14.20 -19.87
C ASN A 609 -27.08 13.42 -18.98
N SER A 610 -26.86 12.12 -18.87
CA SER A 610 -27.48 11.31 -17.83
C SER A 610 -26.44 10.39 -17.21
N VAL A 611 -26.70 9.94 -15.99
CA VAL A 611 -25.84 9.01 -15.25
C VAL A 611 -26.74 7.92 -14.69
N THR A 612 -26.45 6.67 -15.07
CA THR A 612 -27.17 5.52 -14.53
C THR A 612 -26.41 4.97 -13.33
N LEU A 613 -27.06 4.91 -12.18
CA LEU A 613 -26.54 4.30 -10.97
C LEU A 613 -27.10 2.88 -10.85
N ARG A 614 -26.22 1.90 -10.66
CA ARG A 614 -26.59 0.51 -10.41
C ARG A 614 -26.28 0.14 -8.96
N ARG A 615 -27.29 -0.36 -8.27
CA ARG A 615 -27.25 -0.79 -6.87
C ARG A 615 -26.69 -2.20 -6.72
N GLN A 616 -25.75 -2.35 -5.79
CA GLN A 616 -25.13 -3.62 -5.41
C GLN A 616 -25.08 -3.74 -3.87
N GLY A 617 -25.53 -4.86 -3.33
CA GLY A 617 -25.47 -5.19 -1.89
C GLY A 617 -26.46 -4.43 -0.98
N PHE A 618 -26.59 -3.13 -1.15
CA PHE A 618 -27.51 -2.28 -0.37
C PHE A 618 -28.96 -2.42 -0.85
N LYS A 619 -29.94 -2.23 0.04
CA LYS A 619 -31.38 -2.27 -0.27
C LYS A 619 -32.02 -0.90 -0.45
N GLU A 620 -31.43 0.14 0.12
CA GLU A 620 -32.02 1.48 0.19
C GLU A 620 -31.28 2.45 -0.74
N VAL A 621 -32.00 3.45 -1.25
CA VAL A 621 -31.44 4.55 -2.05
C VAL A 621 -31.80 5.88 -1.40
N TYR A 622 -30.80 6.63 -0.97
CA TYR A 622 -30.93 7.99 -0.48
C TYR A 622 -30.81 8.99 -1.62
N ILE A 623 -31.69 10.00 -1.65
CA ILE A 623 -31.60 11.14 -2.56
C ILE A 623 -31.76 12.44 -1.76
N LEU A 624 -30.87 13.39 -2.00
CA LEU A 624 -30.94 14.76 -1.51
C LEU A 624 -30.81 15.72 -2.69
N SER A 625 -31.85 16.56 -2.87
CA SER A 625 -31.77 17.76 -3.69
C SER A 625 -31.62 18.99 -2.80
N PRO A 626 -30.59 19.82 -3.03
CA PRO A 626 -30.44 21.12 -2.37
C PRO A 626 -31.53 22.15 -2.71
N GLY A 627 -32.32 21.91 -3.76
CA GLY A 627 -33.31 22.83 -4.28
C GLY A 627 -32.74 23.90 -5.24
N SER A 628 -33.62 24.49 -6.04
CA SER A 628 -33.28 25.48 -7.09
C SER A 628 -33.15 26.93 -6.59
N GLU A 629 -33.35 27.18 -5.30
CA GLU A 629 -33.25 28.51 -4.68
C GLU A 629 -31.82 29.09 -4.66
N HIS A 630 -30.83 28.31 -5.12
CA HIS A 630 -29.42 28.66 -5.05
C HIS A 630 -28.89 29.07 -6.43
N GLU A 631 -27.84 29.89 -6.46
CA GLU A 631 -27.25 30.37 -7.72
C GLU A 631 -26.85 29.20 -8.64
N TRP A 632 -27.08 29.38 -9.94
CA TRP A 632 -26.73 28.41 -10.97
C TRP A 632 -25.23 28.15 -10.99
N TYR A 633 -24.82 26.89 -11.19
CA TYR A 633 -23.42 26.45 -11.14
C TYR A 633 -22.68 26.76 -9.83
N SER A 634 -23.40 27.07 -8.74
CA SER A 634 -22.82 27.20 -7.40
C SER A 634 -22.42 25.84 -6.83
N LYS A 635 -21.79 25.84 -5.64
CA LYS A 635 -21.45 24.62 -4.89
C LYS A 635 -22.66 23.70 -4.59
N TYR A 636 -23.88 24.23 -4.69
CA TYR A 636 -25.11 23.48 -4.47
C TYR A 636 -25.76 22.96 -5.76
N SER A 637 -25.08 23.10 -6.91
CA SER A 637 -25.52 22.52 -8.20
C SER A 637 -25.16 21.03 -8.26
N HIS A 638 -25.75 20.26 -7.37
CA HIS A 638 -25.56 18.82 -7.29
C HIS A 638 -26.82 18.12 -6.83
N ILE A 639 -26.94 16.84 -7.18
CA ILE A 639 -27.87 15.92 -6.53
C ILE A 639 -27.03 14.91 -5.76
N CYS A 640 -27.28 14.76 -4.47
CA CYS A 640 -26.57 13.78 -3.65
C CYS A 640 -27.38 12.48 -3.64
N ILE A 641 -26.78 11.40 -4.12
CA ILE A 641 -27.41 10.08 -4.15
C ILE A 641 -26.51 9.10 -3.44
N GLY A 642 -27.10 8.22 -2.64
CA GLY A 642 -26.33 7.15 -2.06
C GLY A 642 -27.08 5.85 -1.87
N HIS A 643 -26.38 4.74 -2.00
CA HIS A 643 -26.91 3.46 -1.57
C HIS A 643 -26.66 3.31 -0.08
N ALA A 644 -27.68 2.89 0.65
CA ALA A 644 -27.70 2.95 2.10
C ALA A 644 -28.22 1.65 2.74
N ALA A 645 -27.86 1.50 4.01
CA ALA A 645 -28.41 0.54 4.96
C ALA A 645 -28.58 1.28 6.29
N GLN A 646 -29.61 2.13 6.35
CA GLN A 646 -29.91 3.02 7.48
C GLN A 646 -31.21 2.61 8.18
N LEU A 647 -32.23 2.21 7.42
CA LEU A 647 -33.49 1.67 7.97
C LEU A 647 -33.28 0.21 8.38
N GLU A 648 -32.62 -0.57 7.54
CA GLU A 648 -32.30 -1.98 7.75
C GLU A 648 -30.78 -2.21 7.64
N PRO A 649 -30.06 -2.33 8.78
CA PRO A 649 -28.62 -2.64 8.78
C PRO A 649 -28.33 -3.98 8.10
N VAL A 650 -27.19 -4.06 7.42
CA VAL A 650 -26.69 -5.31 6.85
C VAL A 650 -26.14 -6.20 7.96
N ILE A 651 -26.61 -7.44 8.02
CA ILE A 651 -26.15 -8.44 8.97
C ILE A 651 -25.05 -9.28 8.31
N ILE A 652 -23.88 -9.33 8.92
CA ILE A 652 -22.70 -10.08 8.44
C ILE A 652 -22.35 -11.14 9.50
N ASP A 653 -22.55 -12.41 9.14
CA ASP A 653 -22.32 -13.54 10.02
C ASP A 653 -20.84 -13.74 10.36
N SER A 654 -20.57 -14.53 11.40
CA SER A 654 -19.21 -14.92 11.77
C SER A 654 -18.51 -15.68 10.64
N GLN A 655 -17.23 -15.38 10.43
CA GLN A 655 -16.39 -15.96 9.36
C GLN A 655 -16.98 -15.79 7.95
N SER A 656 -17.69 -14.68 7.71
CA SER A 656 -18.31 -14.39 6.42
C SER A 656 -17.86 -13.03 5.87
N GLU A 657 -18.16 -12.80 4.60
CA GLU A 657 -17.92 -11.54 3.92
C GLU A 657 -19.19 -11.01 3.29
N TRP A 658 -19.27 -9.68 3.18
CA TRP A 658 -20.33 -8.99 2.46
C TRP A 658 -19.71 -7.98 1.51
N SER A 659 -20.31 -7.83 0.32
CA SER A 659 -19.94 -6.76 -0.60
C SER A 659 -21.15 -5.94 -1.06
N GLY A 660 -20.91 -4.65 -1.26
CA GLY A 660 -21.92 -3.72 -1.75
C GLY A 660 -21.31 -2.39 -2.15
N GLY A 661 -22.03 -1.61 -2.96
CA GLY A 661 -21.46 -0.41 -3.53
C GLY A 661 -22.37 0.28 -4.54
N VAL A 662 -21.74 1.14 -5.33
CA VAL A 662 -22.37 1.88 -6.42
C VAL A 662 -21.53 1.78 -7.68
N GLN A 663 -22.20 1.43 -8.78
CA GLN A 663 -21.61 1.49 -10.11
C GLN A 663 -22.28 2.61 -10.90
N LEU A 664 -21.47 3.52 -11.42
CA LEU A 664 -21.88 4.64 -12.25
C LEU A 664 -21.60 4.31 -13.71
N PHE A 665 -22.64 4.38 -14.55
CA PHE A 665 -22.53 4.29 -15.99
C PHE A 665 -22.84 5.63 -16.61
N ASN A 666 -22.08 5.99 -17.64
CA ASN A 666 -22.42 7.08 -18.52
C ASN A 666 -23.15 6.50 -19.75
N PRO A 667 -24.50 6.49 -19.79
CA PRO A 667 -25.29 5.90 -20.88
C PRO A 667 -25.20 6.68 -22.20
N ASN A 668 -24.40 7.74 -22.29
CA ASN A 668 -24.16 8.44 -23.55
C ASN A 668 -23.17 7.68 -24.46
N TYR A 669 -23.29 6.36 -24.54
CA TYR A 669 -22.65 5.51 -25.54
C TYR A 669 -23.70 4.73 -26.32
#